data_AF-A0A6G3LST5-F1
#
_entry.id   AF-A0A6G3LST5-F1
#
_cell.length_a   1.000
_cell.length_b   1.000
_cell.length_c   1.000
_cell.angle_alpha   90.00
_cell.angle_beta   90.00
_cell.angle_gamma   90.00
#
_symmetry.space_group_name_H-M   'P 1'
#
loop_
_entity.id
_entity.type
_entity.pdbx_description
1 polymer ?
#
loop_
_entity_poly.entity_id
_entity_poly.type
_entity_poly.pdbx_seq_one_letter_code
_entity_poly.pdbx_strand_id
1 'polypeptide(L)'
;MGSGRTEGLYTRRDISRTVLAAVIVIIAVVAIAGGAAYYVNRQHMTAPTTTSSSTAKTTLTTTAISSTTTTMTTTTSYSLSPPAVSSYTTTAGTPIMITLTTFTPSPGSYVLIYAGNGSIINTTQGFATLVYRYPGHYLVYYQVYSGSHLVGSSQGNLIELLVAPPAFNSSFAQLITVPVITLVNLTEPIVSVGQTVHLMAGFLQPPAGTNMTIKEYIWDLGNGTTLTIPSRNGTGYALQRWLTGSGDASYLEPAKNPIDVTYSSPGLYAVSLTVVTENITTKATYSYTTYYTIAVSSPTVPFSLFKPLVTVPNPGTIVVAENAPGGPFSFDPDIDYEAVGYEVILNVYGTLITYYGANTTEFIPMLAEYVPTVGNGINSNYTEYTFKLRPGLRASNGDPITAYDVWYSVIRDMLCSGGVPGTPGWILTQYLIPNYTPFTFVVTAPNDSQGAEEIINAVTYDNATNTVTFHLPKPTSPEALFTALSMTLGGAVLDAKWLEQVGAGINFTGLYNHNMTQLAEAFYQYEQTCNEGNYNTEVQWPPPTAGFTGPYYIAAYTPGQSVVLKPNPYWPNNITYIPRPNTTVIIYWVKDPQTAYEMFASGQADIVTGLPSSYVPLLQQLEARGQASLYEFPALAELFFAFNINVSQSALHSINPAYSMPSWYFANPLVRKAFAYAFNYTQYINNILGNAKYHFNFGSPYCGALIQGLDYYIPPSELTGCPTFNLTYARQLMQESGFYNISVYFPIVIASGDTTDFTAAQMWAEALQAIDPNIHAQPLYMPGVTMYGDLVPGQNPMGIYFSGWIADYPLASDFANPIYLQGGFFTSGDGWDVNYLINLSAYFNASKISWPGLSPSLEPQIGKMLWQEAMEYQQLNELILKADEAELANNVTAAYQLFREGENIAIQLYMYVYAYQVTAHWFVKPYMHGYMGMISWEENPGIGGGGNSVYWWWVKG
;
A
#
# COMPACT_ATOMS: atom_id res chain seq x y z
N MET A 1 -68.61 -6.07 -5.68
CA MET A 1 -67.55 -7.10 -5.66
C MET A 1 -66.21 -6.38 -5.89
N GLY A 2 -65.31 -6.44 -4.90
CA GLY A 2 -63.89 -5.99 -4.84
C GLY A 2 -63.49 -4.67 -5.53
N SER A 3 -63.55 -3.50 -4.87
CA SER A 3 -62.44 -2.75 -4.22
C SER A 3 -61.20 -2.51 -5.10
N GLY A 4 -60.77 -1.30 -5.49
CA GLY A 4 -61.04 0.06 -5.00
C GLY A 4 -59.73 0.75 -4.59
N ARG A 5 -59.17 1.59 -5.48
CA ARG A 5 -58.08 2.56 -5.20
C ARG A 5 -58.57 3.64 -4.24
N THR A 6 -57.72 4.08 -3.28
CA THR A 6 -57.19 5.46 -3.13
C THR A 6 -56.26 5.63 -1.91
N GLU A 7 -55.15 6.35 -2.15
CA GLU A 7 -54.38 7.33 -1.33
C GLU A 7 -54.09 7.15 0.18
N GLY A 8 -52.83 7.43 0.56
CA GLY A 8 -52.39 7.63 1.94
C GLY A 8 -51.03 8.32 2.05
N LEU A 9 -51.05 9.61 2.39
CA LEU A 9 -49.93 10.53 2.67
C LEU A 9 -49.01 10.06 3.81
N TYR A 10 -47.68 10.21 3.63
CA TYR A 10 -46.72 10.16 4.73
C TYR A 10 -46.58 11.56 5.37
N THR A 11 -47.01 11.69 6.62
CA THR A 11 -46.72 12.85 7.48
C THR A 11 -45.93 12.38 8.70
N ARG A 12 -44.89 13.14 9.06
CA ARG A 12 -44.08 13.00 10.29
C ARG A 12 -45.01 12.96 11.51
N ARG A 13 -44.87 11.94 12.36
CA ARG A 13 -45.51 11.91 13.69
C ARG A 13 -44.51 12.34 14.74
N ASP A 14 -44.83 13.46 15.40
CA ASP A 14 -44.21 13.91 16.63
C ASP A 14 -44.35 12.86 17.74
N ILE A 15 -43.22 12.47 18.32
CA ILE A 15 -43.17 11.62 19.52
C ILE A 15 -43.60 12.49 20.71
N SER A 16 -44.65 12.06 21.41
CA SER A 16 -45.17 12.77 22.58
C SER A 16 -44.11 12.86 23.68
N ARG A 17 -43.99 14.03 24.34
CA ARG A 17 -43.08 14.30 25.46
C ARG A 17 -43.23 13.30 26.62
N THR A 18 -44.37 12.62 26.72
CA THR A 18 -44.63 11.59 27.74
C THR A 18 -43.89 10.29 27.44
N VAL A 19 -43.67 9.96 26.16
CA VAL A 19 -42.89 8.79 25.73
C VAL A 19 -41.38 9.06 25.89
N LEU A 20 -40.94 10.28 25.60
CA LEU A 20 -39.54 10.69 25.84
C LEU A 20 -39.18 10.69 27.33
N ALA A 21 -40.11 11.12 28.21
CA ALA A 21 -39.91 11.06 29.65
C ALA A 21 -39.86 9.60 30.18
N ALA A 22 -40.66 8.69 29.62
CA ALA A 22 -40.62 7.27 29.99
C ALA A 22 -39.29 6.60 29.58
N VAL A 23 -38.76 6.94 28.41
CA VAL A 23 -37.46 6.43 27.93
C VAL A 23 -36.30 6.99 28.76
N ILE A 24 -36.35 8.28 29.14
CA ILE A 24 -35.32 8.88 30.02
C ILE A 24 -35.36 8.29 31.43
N VAL A 25 -36.54 7.96 31.97
CA VAL A 25 -36.66 7.29 33.28
C VAL A 25 -36.12 5.85 33.21
N ILE A 26 -36.35 5.13 32.11
CA ILE A 26 -35.80 3.77 31.94
C ILE A 26 -34.28 3.80 31.80
N ILE A 27 -33.72 4.75 31.04
CA ILE A 27 -32.26 4.93 30.91
C ILE A 27 -31.64 5.35 32.26
N ALA A 28 -32.29 6.23 33.03
CA ALA A 28 -31.83 6.62 34.35
C ALA A 28 -31.89 5.47 35.37
N VAL A 29 -32.92 4.62 35.33
CA VAL A 29 -33.02 3.44 36.22
C VAL A 29 -31.99 2.37 35.86
N VAL A 30 -31.68 2.17 34.57
CA VAL A 30 -30.61 1.25 34.13
C VAL A 30 -29.22 1.80 34.48
N ALA A 31 -29.01 3.12 34.39
CA ALA A 31 -27.76 3.76 34.82
C ALA A 31 -27.56 3.73 36.35
N ILE A 32 -28.63 3.85 37.14
CA ILE A 32 -28.58 3.78 38.61
C ILE A 32 -28.39 2.31 39.08
N ALA A 33 -28.97 1.34 38.39
CA ALA A 33 -28.75 -0.08 38.68
C ALA A 33 -27.34 -0.56 38.28
N GLY A 34 -26.81 -0.07 37.16
CA GLY A 34 -25.43 -0.33 36.74
C GLY A 34 -24.38 0.37 37.63
N GLY A 35 -24.67 1.58 38.09
CA GLY A 35 -23.83 2.32 39.03
C GLY A 35 -23.79 1.71 40.44
N ALA A 36 -24.90 1.13 40.92
CA ALA A 36 -24.95 0.46 42.23
C ALA A 36 -24.22 -0.89 42.25
N ALA A 37 -24.18 -1.64 41.14
CA ALA A 37 -23.42 -2.89 41.04
C ALA A 37 -21.89 -2.64 40.94
N TYR A 38 -21.48 -1.49 40.41
CA TYR A 38 -20.07 -1.09 40.32
C TYR A 38 -19.52 -0.52 41.66
N TYR A 39 -20.38 0.07 42.50
CA TYR A 39 -19.96 0.69 43.77
C TYR A 39 -19.90 -0.26 44.97
N VAL A 40 -20.47 -1.48 44.87
CA VAL A 40 -20.50 -2.46 45.97
C VAL A 40 -19.24 -3.35 46.02
N ASN A 41 -18.37 -3.33 45.01
CA ASN A 41 -17.19 -4.22 44.96
C ASN A 41 -15.83 -3.54 45.20
N ARG A 42 -15.83 -2.29 45.69
CA ARG A 42 -14.63 -1.64 46.22
C ARG A 42 -15.01 -0.81 47.44
N GLN A 43 -14.97 -1.40 48.64
CA GLN A 43 -14.40 -0.79 49.84
C GLN A 43 -14.22 -1.84 50.94
N HIS A 44 -13.21 -1.60 51.79
CA HIS A 44 -12.71 -2.39 52.91
C HIS A 44 -11.74 -3.51 52.46
N MET A 45 -10.46 -3.47 52.79
CA MET A 45 -9.94 -3.35 54.15
C MET A 45 -8.54 -2.71 54.19
N THR A 46 -8.38 -1.72 55.08
CA THR A 46 -7.08 -1.38 55.70
C THR A 46 -7.10 -1.82 57.16
N ALA A 47 -5.93 -2.24 57.63
CA ALA A 47 -5.66 -2.94 58.89
C ALA A 47 -6.09 -2.21 60.17
N PRO A 48 -6.22 -2.95 61.30
CA PRO A 48 -5.27 -2.69 62.39
C PRO A 48 -4.84 -3.92 63.23
N THR A 49 -3.81 -3.65 64.02
CA THR A 49 -2.90 -4.50 64.78
C THR A 49 -3.43 -5.00 66.14
N THR A 50 -2.82 -6.12 66.57
CA THR A 50 -2.41 -6.54 67.95
C THR A 50 -3.36 -7.24 68.93
N THR A 51 -2.82 -8.38 69.40
CA THR A 51 -2.77 -8.98 70.77
C THR A 51 -3.91 -9.89 71.31
N SER A 52 -3.56 -11.19 71.35
CA SER A 52 -3.30 -12.05 72.53
C SER A 52 -4.34 -13.02 73.11
N SER A 53 -3.84 -14.26 73.32
CA SER A 53 -4.18 -15.28 74.34
C SER A 53 -5.48 -16.10 74.13
N SER A 54 -5.58 -17.41 74.40
CA SER A 54 -4.68 -18.44 74.94
C SER A 54 -5.27 -19.86 74.75
N THR A 55 -4.36 -20.86 74.74
CA THR A 55 -4.48 -22.27 75.20
C THR A 55 -5.56 -23.23 74.68
N ALA A 56 -5.11 -24.36 74.09
CA ALA A 56 -5.18 -25.67 74.75
C ALA A 56 -4.26 -26.73 74.07
N LYS A 57 -3.74 -27.62 74.92
CA LYS A 57 -2.72 -28.68 74.73
C LYS A 57 -3.10 -29.77 73.74
N THR A 58 -2.11 -30.35 73.04
CA THR A 58 -2.03 -31.81 72.88
C THR A 58 -0.58 -32.30 72.69
N THR A 59 -0.35 -33.50 73.20
CA THR A 59 0.90 -34.12 73.65
C THR A 59 1.74 -34.75 72.53
N LEU A 60 3.06 -34.74 72.74
CA LEU A 60 4.10 -35.41 71.95
C LEU A 60 3.89 -36.92 71.78
N THR A 61 4.20 -37.43 70.60
CA THR A 61 4.67 -38.82 70.42
C THR A 61 5.84 -38.81 69.45
N THR A 62 6.98 -39.29 69.92
CA THR A 62 8.24 -39.45 69.19
C THR A 62 8.22 -40.76 68.41
N THR A 63 8.59 -40.74 67.14
CA THR A 63 9.06 -41.93 66.43
C THR A 63 10.15 -41.52 65.44
N ALA A 64 11.36 -41.99 65.71
CA ALA A 64 12.53 -41.77 64.88
C ALA A 64 12.54 -42.77 63.72
N ILE A 65 12.64 -42.29 62.47
CA ILE A 65 13.02 -43.12 61.32
C ILE A 65 13.96 -42.31 60.40
N SER A 66 15.19 -42.82 60.34
CA SER A 66 16.25 -42.73 59.33
C SER A 66 16.17 -41.66 58.23
N SER A 67 17.17 -40.77 58.24
CA SER A 67 17.59 -39.91 57.15
C SER A 67 18.22 -40.72 56.00
N THR A 68 17.61 -40.69 54.82
CA THR A 68 18.34 -40.85 53.55
C THR A 68 18.36 -39.49 52.86
N THR A 69 19.48 -38.79 53.04
CA THR A 69 19.78 -37.55 52.36
C THR A 69 20.08 -37.86 50.89
N THR A 70 19.10 -37.71 50.01
CA THR A 70 19.39 -37.52 48.59
C THR A 70 19.50 -36.02 48.37
N THR A 71 20.72 -35.52 48.46
CA THR A 71 21.06 -34.13 48.14
C THR A 71 20.87 -33.95 46.63
N MET A 72 19.66 -33.57 46.20
CA MET A 72 19.52 -32.88 44.93
C MET A 72 19.96 -31.44 45.17
N THR A 73 21.22 -31.16 44.85
CA THR A 73 21.72 -29.80 44.66
C THR A 73 20.98 -29.17 43.49
N THR A 74 19.82 -28.55 43.77
CA THR A 74 19.25 -27.54 42.89
C THR A 74 20.14 -26.30 42.98
N THR A 75 21.08 -26.17 42.05
CA THR A 75 21.72 -24.88 41.76
C THR A 75 20.63 -23.94 41.24
N THR A 76 20.03 -23.16 42.14
CA THR A 76 19.15 -22.04 41.78
C THR A 76 20.00 -20.99 41.06
N SER A 77 20.02 -21.04 39.73
CA SER A 77 20.59 -20.00 38.89
C SER A 77 19.74 -18.73 39.05
N TYR A 78 20.35 -17.65 39.53
CA TYR A 78 19.70 -16.34 39.60
C TYR A 78 19.34 -15.89 38.18
N SER A 79 18.04 -15.71 37.91
CA SER A 79 17.54 -15.14 36.65
C SER A 79 17.90 -13.66 36.61
N LEU A 80 18.86 -13.30 35.76
CA LEU A 80 19.27 -11.91 35.56
C LEU A 80 18.26 -11.17 34.69
N SER A 81 18.23 -9.84 34.80
CA SER A 81 17.41 -9.00 33.92
C SER A 81 17.84 -9.17 32.45
N PRO A 82 16.93 -8.92 31.49
CA PRO A 82 17.30 -8.92 30.08
C PRO A 82 18.44 -7.93 29.79
N PRO A 83 19.24 -8.16 28.72
CA PRO A 83 20.15 -7.15 28.22
C PRO A 83 19.37 -5.92 27.77
N ALA A 84 19.81 -4.71 28.15
CA ALA A 84 19.23 -3.48 27.62
C ALA A 84 19.83 -3.22 26.24
N VAL A 85 18.99 -2.96 25.24
CA VAL A 85 19.41 -2.72 23.85
C VAL A 85 19.13 -1.28 23.46
N SER A 86 20.01 -0.67 22.66
CA SER A 86 19.79 0.69 22.15
C SER A 86 18.60 0.80 21.19
N SER A 87 18.23 -0.32 20.56
CA SER A 87 17.03 -0.49 19.75
C SER A 87 16.70 -1.98 19.66
N TYR A 88 15.42 -2.32 19.59
CA TYR A 88 14.94 -3.67 19.28
C TYR A 88 15.01 -3.99 17.78
N THR A 89 15.22 -2.97 16.96
CA THR A 89 15.24 -3.07 15.49
C THR A 89 16.40 -2.29 14.89
N THR A 90 17.05 -2.86 13.88
CA THR A 90 18.12 -2.19 13.11
C THR A 90 18.11 -2.64 11.65
N THR A 91 18.97 -2.05 10.84
CA THR A 91 19.28 -2.51 9.48
C THR A 91 20.58 -3.33 9.48
N ALA A 92 20.68 -4.33 8.62
CA ALA A 92 21.90 -5.14 8.51
C ALA A 92 23.14 -4.26 8.27
N GLY A 93 24.23 -4.56 8.97
CA GLY A 93 25.47 -3.79 8.95
C GLY A 93 25.50 -2.59 9.92
N THR A 94 24.37 -2.21 10.52
CA THR A 94 24.30 -1.10 11.48
C THR A 94 24.54 -1.60 12.92
N PRO A 95 25.45 -0.97 13.70
CA PRO A 95 25.72 -1.38 15.07
C PRO A 95 24.54 -1.17 16.03
N ILE A 96 24.35 -2.13 16.95
CA ILE A 96 23.47 -2.01 18.13
C ILE A 96 24.33 -2.06 19.39
N MET A 97 24.04 -1.18 20.35
CA MET A 97 24.66 -1.22 21.67
C MET A 97 23.83 -2.08 22.63
N ILE A 98 24.50 -2.99 23.32
CA ILE A 98 23.96 -3.77 24.45
C ILE A 98 24.58 -3.24 25.74
N THR A 99 23.74 -2.97 26.74
CA THR A 99 24.13 -2.57 28.09
C THR A 99 23.61 -3.60 29.10
N LEU A 100 24.46 -3.95 30.06
CA LEU A 100 24.21 -4.98 31.06
C LEU A 100 23.96 -4.30 32.41
N THR A 101 22.71 -3.91 32.65
CA THR A 101 22.33 -3.05 33.80
C THR A 101 22.62 -3.68 35.17
N THR A 102 22.67 -5.01 35.27
CA THR A 102 22.97 -5.74 36.51
C THR A 102 24.42 -6.19 36.63
N PHE A 103 25.28 -5.90 35.65
CA PHE A 103 26.69 -6.27 35.69
C PHE A 103 27.56 -5.07 36.05
N THR A 104 28.23 -5.16 37.20
CA THR A 104 29.26 -4.20 37.61
C THR A 104 30.64 -4.83 37.39
N PRO A 105 31.49 -4.24 36.51
CA PRO A 105 32.85 -4.72 36.28
C PRO A 105 33.64 -4.86 37.59
N SER A 106 34.25 -6.02 37.81
CA SER A 106 35.08 -6.31 38.98
C SER A 106 36.25 -7.24 38.59
N PRO A 107 37.38 -7.21 39.31
CA PRO A 107 38.54 -8.05 38.99
C PRO A 107 38.16 -9.55 38.92
N GLY A 108 38.48 -10.20 37.80
CA GLY A 108 38.20 -11.62 37.58
C GLY A 108 36.78 -11.93 37.09
N SER A 109 35.91 -10.92 36.92
CA SER A 109 34.57 -11.10 36.37
C SER A 109 34.51 -10.76 34.87
N TYR A 110 33.75 -11.53 34.10
CA TYR A 110 33.50 -11.28 32.68
C TYR A 110 32.09 -11.73 32.30
N VAL A 111 31.61 -11.28 31.15
CA VAL A 111 30.31 -11.62 30.59
C VAL A 111 30.49 -12.30 29.25
N LEU A 112 29.72 -13.36 29.03
CA LEU A 112 29.52 -13.96 27.71
C LEU A 112 28.14 -13.55 27.19
N ILE A 113 28.12 -12.79 26.09
CA ILE A 113 26.89 -12.39 25.40
C ILE A 113 26.69 -13.31 24.20
N TYR A 114 25.57 -14.03 24.17
CA TYR A 114 25.19 -14.90 23.08
C TYR A 114 24.35 -14.10 22.10
N ALA A 115 24.88 -13.81 20.92
CA ALA A 115 24.29 -12.85 19.99
C ALA A 115 23.22 -13.44 19.06
N GLY A 116 22.86 -14.73 19.21
CA GLY A 116 21.84 -15.39 18.39
C GLY A 116 22.30 -15.82 16.99
N ASN A 117 23.34 -15.22 16.42
CA ASN A 117 23.93 -15.61 15.14
C ASN A 117 25.02 -16.71 15.26
N GLY A 118 25.07 -17.42 16.40
CA GLY A 118 26.11 -18.40 16.72
C GLY A 118 27.39 -17.81 17.31
N SER A 119 27.55 -16.48 17.33
CA SER A 119 28.70 -15.83 17.98
C SER A 119 28.48 -15.59 19.47
N ILE A 120 29.59 -15.64 20.22
CA ILE A 120 29.64 -15.32 21.65
C ILE A 120 30.67 -14.20 21.84
N ILE A 121 30.23 -13.10 22.46
CA ILE A 121 31.10 -11.96 22.76
C ILE A 121 31.52 -12.04 24.22
N ASN A 122 32.84 -12.07 24.44
CA ASN A 122 33.43 -11.99 25.77
C ASN A 122 33.80 -10.54 26.08
N THR A 123 33.22 -9.97 27.13
CA THR A 123 33.51 -8.60 27.57
C THR A 123 33.70 -8.53 29.07
N THR A 124 34.60 -7.66 29.51
CA THR A 124 34.75 -7.29 30.94
C THR A 124 34.04 -5.97 31.26
N GLN A 125 33.37 -5.36 30.27
CA GLN A 125 32.66 -4.10 30.41
C GLN A 125 31.17 -4.32 30.67
N GLY A 126 30.48 -3.29 31.18
CA GLY A 126 29.02 -3.26 31.32
C GLY A 126 28.26 -3.14 30.00
N PHE A 127 28.94 -3.26 28.86
CA PHE A 127 28.35 -3.07 27.53
C PHE A 127 29.12 -3.84 26.45
N ALA A 128 28.49 -4.00 25.28
CA ALA A 128 29.10 -4.50 24.05
C ALA A 128 28.38 -3.93 22.81
N THR A 129 29.07 -3.93 21.68
CA THR A 129 28.50 -3.54 20.38
C THR A 129 28.28 -4.79 19.53
N LEU A 130 27.07 -4.97 19.01
CA LEU A 130 26.73 -6.02 18.04
C LEU A 130 26.60 -5.44 16.64
N VAL A 131 27.05 -6.19 15.62
CA VAL A 131 26.81 -5.87 14.20
C VAL A 131 26.35 -7.15 13.51
N TYR A 132 25.12 -7.15 13.01
CA TYR A 132 24.56 -8.27 12.25
C TYR A 132 24.74 -8.00 10.76
N ARG A 133 25.44 -8.90 10.05
CA ARG A 133 25.71 -8.75 8.61
C ARG A 133 24.49 -8.99 7.73
N TYR A 134 23.54 -9.77 8.22
CA TYR A 134 22.39 -10.26 7.47
C TYR A 134 21.09 -9.89 8.20
N PRO A 135 19.97 -9.75 7.48
CA PRO A 135 18.67 -9.61 8.10
C PRO A 135 18.28 -10.88 8.87
N GLY A 136 17.27 -10.75 9.74
CA GLY A 136 16.73 -11.87 10.47
C GLY A 136 16.22 -11.55 11.87
N HIS A 137 15.83 -12.61 12.57
CA HIS A 137 15.38 -12.56 13.96
C HIS A 137 16.45 -13.18 14.87
N TYR A 138 16.98 -12.37 15.79
CA TYR A 138 18.08 -12.78 16.66
C TYR A 138 17.65 -12.79 18.12
N LEU A 139 17.83 -13.92 18.80
CA LEU A 139 17.60 -14.01 20.24
C LEU A 139 18.91 -13.79 20.99
N VAL A 140 18.88 -12.88 21.97
CA VAL A 140 20.06 -12.45 22.71
C VAL A 140 19.87 -12.66 24.21
N TYR A 141 20.88 -13.26 24.85
CA TYR A 141 21.02 -13.32 26.31
C TYR A 141 22.49 -13.25 26.71
N TYR A 142 22.74 -13.15 28.02
CA TYR A 142 24.09 -13.15 28.55
C TYR A 142 24.24 -14.00 29.82
N GLN A 143 25.49 -14.32 30.12
CA GLN A 143 25.92 -15.04 31.31
C GLN A 143 27.07 -14.32 31.98
N VAL A 144 27.00 -14.15 33.29
CA VAL A 144 28.03 -13.48 34.09
C VAL A 144 28.86 -14.53 34.80
N TYR A 145 30.18 -14.40 34.71
CA TYR A 145 31.15 -15.29 35.35
C TYR A 145 32.04 -14.52 36.33
N SER A 146 32.48 -15.21 37.38
CA SER A 146 33.56 -14.79 38.25
C SER A 146 34.58 -15.93 38.33
N GLY A 147 35.78 -15.72 37.77
CA GLY A 147 36.69 -16.82 37.47
C GLY A 147 36.04 -17.84 36.52
N SER A 148 36.01 -19.12 36.89
CA SER A 148 35.34 -20.18 36.11
C SER A 148 33.90 -20.45 36.54
N HIS A 149 33.37 -19.73 37.53
CA HIS A 149 32.04 -19.98 38.08
C HIS A 149 30.97 -19.08 37.46
N LEU A 150 29.87 -19.69 36.99
CA LEU A 150 28.69 -18.98 36.52
C LEU A 150 27.97 -18.35 37.72
N VAL A 151 27.84 -17.02 37.68
CA VAL A 151 27.20 -16.20 38.73
C VAL A 151 25.71 -16.03 38.45
N GLY A 152 25.32 -15.91 37.17
CA GLY A 152 23.93 -15.75 36.77
C GLY A 152 23.75 -15.72 35.26
N SER A 153 22.51 -15.87 34.80
CA SER A 153 22.16 -15.85 33.38
C SER A 153 20.84 -15.12 33.13
N SER A 154 20.75 -14.40 32.00
CA SER A 154 19.51 -13.78 31.53
C SER A 154 18.72 -14.67 30.57
N GLN A 155 19.00 -15.98 30.47
CA GLN A 155 18.34 -16.88 29.50
C GLN A 155 16.82 -17.01 29.68
N GLY A 156 16.30 -16.76 30.89
CA GLY A 156 14.86 -16.66 31.14
C GLY A 156 14.24 -15.32 30.72
N ASN A 157 15.05 -14.40 30.18
CA ASN A 157 14.67 -13.06 29.74
C ASN A 157 15.37 -12.73 28.41
N LEU A 158 15.16 -13.58 27.40
CA LEU A 158 15.70 -13.37 26.05
C LEU A 158 15.14 -12.10 25.43
N ILE A 159 15.97 -11.35 24.73
CA ILE A 159 15.53 -10.23 23.90
C ILE A 159 15.58 -10.67 22.44
N GLU A 160 14.51 -10.38 21.72
CA GLU A 160 14.49 -10.51 20.27
C GLU A 160 14.97 -9.20 19.64
N LEU A 161 15.90 -9.31 18.69
CA LEU A 161 16.37 -8.23 17.84
C LEU A 161 15.94 -8.53 16.40
N LEU A 162 15.20 -7.60 15.81
CA LEU A 162 14.83 -7.64 14.40
C LEU A 162 15.86 -6.87 13.57
N VAL A 163 16.47 -7.54 12.59
CA VAL A 163 17.40 -6.92 11.66
C VAL A 163 16.75 -6.89 10.28
N ALA A 164 16.40 -5.70 9.81
CA ALA A 164 15.85 -5.47 8.49
C ALA A 164 16.95 -5.55 7.41
N PRO A 165 16.57 -5.83 6.15
CA PRO A 165 17.48 -5.71 5.01
C PRO A 165 18.11 -4.31 4.95
N PRO A 166 19.35 -4.18 4.48
CA PRO A 166 19.99 -2.89 4.30
C PRO A 166 19.53 -2.23 2.99
N ALA A 167 19.89 -0.96 2.81
CA ALA A 167 19.74 -0.34 1.51
C ALA A 167 20.62 -1.05 0.46
N PHE A 168 20.02 -1.45 -0.66
CA PHE A 168 20.76 -1.98 -1.81
C PHE A 168 20.78 -0.95 -2.94
N ASN A 169 21.85 -0.95 -3.73
CA ASN A 169 21.77 -0.34 -5.05
C ASN A 169 20.90 -1.22 -5.97
N SER A 170 20.24 -0.58 -6.93
CA SER A 170 19.38 -1.25 -7.92
C SER A 170 20.11 -2.35 -8.69
N SER A 171 21.39 -2.13 -9.01
CA SER A 171 22.25 -3.06 -9.76
C SER A 171 22.40 -4.42 -9.07
N PHE A 172 22.50 -4.44 -7.73
CA PHE A 172 22.64 -5.63 -6.92
C PHE A 172 21.27 -6.20 -6.52
N ALA A 173 20.30 -5.35 -6.20
CA ALA A 173 18.96 -5.75 -5.79
C ALA A 173 18.27 -6.66 -6.83
N GLN A 174 18.45 -6.37 -8.13
CA GLN A 174 17.91 -7.20 -9.21
C GLN A 174 18.53 -8.61 -9.31
N LEU A 175 19.70 -8.84 -8.73
CA LEU A 175 20.44 -10.11 -8.85
C LEU A 175 20.13 -11.09 -7.72
N ILE A 176 19.60 -10.59 -6.61
CA ILE A 176 19.38 -11.37 -5.38
C ILE A 176 17.92 -11.31 -4.97
N THR A 177 17.58 -12.16 -4.00
CA THR A 177 16.34 -12.04 -3.26
C THR A 177 16.65 -12.13 -1.77
N VAL A 178 15.92 -11.37 -0.95
CA VAL A 178 15.99 -11.45 0.50
C VAL A 178 15.23 -12.70 0.95
N PRO A 179 15.89 -13.68 1.57
CA PRO A 179 15.23 -14.87 2.09
C PRO A 179 14.37 -14.54 3.32
N VAL A 180 13.33 -15.34 3.52
CA VAL A 180 12.47 -15.28 4.70
C VAL A 180 12.43 -16.67 5.36
N ILE A 181 12.53 -16.71 6.69
CA ILE A 181 12.35 -17.94 7.48
C ILE A 181 11.11 -17.75 8.35
N THR A 182 10.07 -18.54 8.12
CA THR A 182 8.86 -18.56 8.97
C THR A 182 8.76 -19.85 9.77
N LEU A 183 8.14 -19.75 10.95
CA LEU A 183 7.85 -20.90 11.81
C LEU A 183 6.39 -21.32 11.62
N VAL A 184 6.14 -22.59 11.30
CA VAL A 184 4.77 -23.09 11.11
C VAL A 184 4.18 -23.53 12.44
N ASN A 185 2.97 -23.06 12.76
CA ASN A 185 2.23 -23.39 13.99
C ASN A 185 2.98 -23.06 15.30
N LEU A 186 3.95 -22.14 15.26
CA LEU A 186 4.63 -21.61 16.42
C LEU A 186 4.56 -20.08 16.39
N THR A 187 4.13 -19.49 17.50
CA THR A 187 4.06 -18.03 17.66
C THR A 187 5.31 -17.45 18.34
N GLU A 188 6.18 -18.32 18.86
CA GLU A 188 7.42 -17.92 19.54
C GLU A 188 8.58 -18.85 19.13
N PRO A 189 9.80 -18.32 19.05
CA PRO A 189 10.99 -19.08 18.68
C PRO A 189 11.58 -19.91 19.83
N ILE A 190 10.72 -20.44 20.72
CA ILE A 190 11.14 -21.23 21.90
C ILE A 190 10.48 -22.61 21.85
N VAL A 191 11.30 -23.65 21.89
CA VAL A 191 10.85 -25.04 21.81
C VAL A 191 11.52 -25.91 22.87
N SER A 192 10.96 -27.07 23.17
CA SER A 192 11.59 -28.03 24.09
C SER A 192 12.62 -28.91 23.39
N VAL A 193 13.64 -29.40 24.11
CA VAL A 193 14.52 -30.47 23.60
C VAL A 193 13.67 -31.64 23.08
N GLY A 194 13.97 -32.10 21.86
CA GLY A 194 13.23 -33.17 21.20
C GLY A 194 11.93 -32.74 20.51
N GLN A 195 11.46 -31.50 20.67
CA GLN A 195 10.31 -30.98 19.91
C GLN A 195 10.71 -30.75 18.46
N THR A 196 9.88 -31.23 17.53
CA THR A 196 10.05 -30.96 16.10
C THR A 196 9.64 -29.52 15.80
N VAL A 197 10.50 -28.82 15.05
CA VAL A 197 10.25 -27.47 14.53
C VAL A 197 10.07 -27.56 13.03
N HIS A 198 8.98 -26.96 12.53
CA HIS A 198 8.66 -26.87 11.11
C HIS A 198 9.08 -25.48 10.62
N LEU A 199 10.07 -25.44 9.72
CA LEU A 199 10.63 -24.22 9.15
C LEU A 199 10.20 -24.08 7.70
N MET A 200 9.70 -22.90 7.33
CA MET A 200 9.39 -22.57 5.95
C MET A 200 10.43 -21.61 5.38
N ALA A 201 10.91 -21.94 4.17
CA ALA A 201 11.69 -21.03 3.35
C ALA A 201 10.75 -20.22 2.48
N GLY A 202 10.88 -18.89 2.56
CA GLY A 202 10.25 -17.93 1.67
C GLY A 202 11.27 -16.96 1.10
N PHE A 203 10.78 -16.00 0.32
CA PHE A 203 11.58 -14.92 -0.25
C PHE A 203 10.70 -13.69 -0.48
N LEU A 204 11.29 -12.49 -0.43
CA LEU A 204 10.52 -11.26 -0.61
C LEU A 204 10.11 -11.06 -2.06
N GLN A 205 11.05 -11.07 -3.02
CA GLN A 205 10.72 -11.01 -4.44
C GLN A 205 11.59 -11.95 -5.29
N PRO A 206 11.12 -12.47 -6.44
CA PRO A 206 11.97 -13.07 -7.44
C PRO A 206 13.07 -12.12 -7.90
N PRO A 207 14.25 -12.62 -8.27
CA PRO A 207 15.29 -11.75 -8.83
C PRO A 207 14.78 -11.08 -10.12
N ALA A 208 14.89 -9.75 -10.17
CA ALA A 208 14.36 -8.93 -11.26
C ALA A 208 15.30 -8.81 -12.47
N GLY A 209 16.57 -9.24 -12.37
CA GLY A 209 17.53 -9.16 -13.47
C GLY A 209 17.16 -10.04 -14.66
N THR A 210 17.67 -9.71 -15.85
CA THR A 210 17.41 -10.47 -17.08
C THR A 210 17.88 -11.93 -16.95
N ASN A 211 17.02 -12.88 -17.35
CA ASN A 211 17.29 -14.32 -17.30
C ASN A 211 17.69 -14.85 -15.91
N MET A 212 17.26 -14.17 -14.84
CA MET A 212 17.50 -14.58 -13.47
C MET A 212 16.43 -15.55 -12.96
N THR A 213 16.87 -16.49 -12.11
CA THR A 213 16.00 -17.39 -11.35
C THR A 213 16.56 -17.62 -9.95
N ILE A 214 15.74 -18.18 -9.05
CA ILE A 214 16.22 -18.92 -7.88
C ILE A 214 16.65 -20.32 -8.31
N LYS A 215 17.87 -20.72 -7.93
CA LYS A 215 18.45 -22.04 -8.19
C LYS A 215 18.18 -22.99 -7.03
N GLU A 216 18.53 -22.58 -5.82
CA GLU A 216 18.47 -23.43 -4.63
C GLU A 216 18.43 -22.63 -3.33
N TYR A 217 17.98 -23.30 -2.29
CA TYR A 217 17.83 -22.85 -0.91
C TYR A 217 18.78 -23.67 -0.05
N ILE A 218 19.75 -23.02 0.58
CA ILE A 218 20.74 -23.65 1.45
C ILE A 218 20.40 -23.31 2.89
N TRP A 219 20.03 -24.33 3.66
CA TRP A 219 19.75 -24.24 5.08
C TRP A 219 20.98 -24.65 5.89
N ASP A 220 21.36 -23.84 6.87
CA ASP A 220 22.13 -24.28 8.03
C ASP A 220 21.19 -24.31 9.23
N LEU A 221 20.97 -25.50 9.80
CA LEU A 221 20.01 -25.70 10.89
C LEU A 221 20.59 -25.40 12.28
N GLY A 222 21.85 -24.97 12.36
CA GLY A 222 22.54 -24.63 13.60
C GLY A 222 22.96 -25.83 14.47
N ASN A 223 22.52 -27.05 14.13
CA ASN A 223 22.90 -28.29 14.80
C ASN A 223 24.01 -29.07 14.06
N GLY A 224 24.68 -28.42 13.10
CA GLY A 224 25.67 -29.03 12.21
C GLY A 224 25.07 -29.71 10.97
N THR A 225 23.74 -29.70 10.80
CA THR A 225 23.07 -30.19 9.59
C THR A 225 22.90 -29.05 8.59
N THR A 226 23.33 -29.30 7.35
CA THR A 226 23.08 -28.42 6.20
C THR A 226 22.19 -29.15 5.20
N LEU A 227 21.20 -28.46 4.63
CA LEU A 227 20.34 -28.98 3.57
C LEU A 227 20.42 -28.06 2.36
N THR A 228 20.52 -28.62 1.16
CA THR A 228 20.39 -27.89 -0.10
C THR A 228 19.14 -28.39 -0.81
N ILE A 229 18.21 -27.47 -1.07
CA ILE A 229 16.90 -27.78 -1.67
C ILE A 229 16.79 -26.95 -2.96
N PRO A 230 16.68 -27.57 -4.14
CA PRO A 230 16.52 -26.80 -5.38
C PRO A 230 15.17 -26.08 -5.40
N SER A 231 15.05 -25.03 -6.24
CA SER A 231 13.73 -24.52 -6.61
C SER A 231 12.95 -25.57 -7.40
N ARG A 232 11.61 -25.51 -7.36
CA ARG A 232 10.72 -26.47 -8.05
C ARG A 232 10.98 -26.53 -9.55
N ASN A 233 11.10 -25.37 -10.19
CA ASN A 233 11.33 -25.23 -11.63
C ASN A 233 11.94 -23.88 -12.00
N GLY A 234 13.05 -23.49 -11.36
CA GLY A 234 13.65 -22.18 -11.60
C GLY A 234 14.02 -21.88 -13.06
N THR A 235 14.55 -22.86 -13.80
CA THR A 235 14.80 -22.68 -15.25
C THR A 235 13.52 -22.42 -16.03
N GLY A 236 12.42 -23.08 -15.67
CA GLY A 236 11.11 -22.80 -16.23
C GLY A 236 10.63 -21.38 -15.92
N TYR A 237 10.90 -20.85 -14.72
CA TYR A 237 10.54 -19.48 -14.37
C TYR A 237 11.26 -18.48 -15.26
N ALA A 238 12.58 -18.62 -15.38
CA ALA A 238 13.37 -17.73 -16.23
C ALA A 238 12.99 -17.85 -17.71
N LEU A 239 12.67 -19.06 -18.19
CA LEU A 239 12.18 -19.26 -19.56
C LEU A 239 10.81 -18.63 -19.79
N GLN A 240 9.87 -18.83 -18.88
CA GLN A 240 8.54 -18.23 -18.95
C GLN A 240 8.63 -16.71 -18.91
N ARG A 241 9.44 -16.16 -18.00
CA ARG A 241 9.70 -14.72 -17.91
C ARG A 241 10.35 -14.17 -19.16
N TRP A 242 11.28 -14.90 -19.77
CA TRP A 242 11.87 -14.51 -21.05
C TRP A 242 10.85 -14.54 -22.20
N LEU A 243 9.95 -15.53 -22.21
CA LEU A 243 8.93 -15.68 -23.27
C LEU A 243 7.76 -14.72 -23.14
N THR A 244 7.42 -14.33 -21.92
CA THR A 244 6.14 -13.69 -21.62
C THR A 244 6.28 -12.40 -20.82
N GLY A 245 7.48 -12.02 -20.38
CA GLY A 245 7.70 -10.87 -19.51
C GLY A 245 7.51 -11.18 -18.01
N SER A 246 6.87 -12.30 -17.66
CA SER A 246 6.66 -12.70 -16.27
C SER A 246 6.71 -14.20 -16.05
N GLY A 247 6.90 -14.60 -14.79
CA GLY A 247 7.04 -16.00 -14.41
C GLY A 247 6.14 -16.34 -13.22
N ASP A 248 5.70 -17.59 -13.19
CA ASP A 248 4.98 -18.17 -12.07
C ASP A 248 5.92 -18.28 -10.85
N ALA A 249 5.67 -17.48 -9.82
CA ALA A 249 6.49 -17.48 -8.61
C ALA A 249 6.51 -18.85 -7.90
N SER A 250 5.50 -19.70 -8.11
CA SER A 250 5.47 -21.06 -7.55
C SER A 250 6.62 -21.93 -8.08
N TYR A 251 7.15 -21.64 -9.27
CA TYR A 251 8.32 -22.33 -9.81
C TYR A 251 9.60 -22.04 -9.03
N LEU A 252 9.64 -20.90 -8.35
CA LEU A 252 10.78 -20.48 -7.57
C LEU A 252 10.77 -21.09 -6.18
N GLU A 253 9.61 -21.47 -5.65
CA GLU A 253 9.50 -22.14 -4.34
C GLU A 253 10.48 -23.30 -4.18
N PRO A 254 10.93 -23.59 -2.94
CA PRO A 254 11.75 -24.77 -2.67
C PRO A 254 10.97 -26.06 -2.97
N ALA A 255 11.63 -27.04 -3.60
CA ALA A 255 11.05 -28.35 -3.92
C ALA A 255 10.60 -29.17 -2.69
N LYS A 256 11.05 -28.79 -1.50
CA LYS A 256 10.59 -29.31 -0.21
C LYS A 256 10.41 -28.15 0.76
N ASN A 257 9.17 -27.92 1.18
CA ASN A 257 8.75 -26.92 2.17
C ASN A 257 7.47 -27.41 2.85
N PRO A 258 7.31 -27.37 4.19
CA PRO A 258 8.34 -27.02 5.18
C PRO A 258 9.45 -28.08 5.28
N ILE A 259 10.49 -27.74 6.04
CA ILE A 259 11.49 -28.69 6.53
C ILE A 259 11.37 -28.88 8.04
N ASP A 260 11.79 -30.06 8.51
CA ASP A 260 11.74 -30.42 9.92
C ASP A 260 13.13 -30.43 10.54
N VAL A 261 13.24 -29.88 11.74
CA VAL A 261 14.45 -29.99 12.57
C VAL A 261 14.09 -30.36 14.00
N THR A 262 14.99 -31.06 14.67
CA THR A 262 14.89 -31.34 16.11
C THR A 262 16.26 -31.17 16.75
N TYR A 263 16.26 -30.68 17.99
CA TYR A 263 17.47 -30.39 18.75
C TYR A 263 17.57 -31.30 19.97
N SER A 264 18.73 -31.92 20.15
CA SER A 264 18.98 -32.91 21.21
C SER A 264 19.50 -32.29 22.52
N SER A 265 19.85 -31.01 22.51
CA SER A 265 20.46 -30.31 23.65
C SER A 265 19.83 -28.91 23.79
N PRO A 266 19.76 -28.35 25.01
CA PRO A 266 19.29 -26.98 25.19
C PRO A 266 20.36 -25.98 24.72
N GLY A 267 19.92 -24.82 24.22
CA GLY A 267 20.80 -23.74 23.75
C GLY A 267 20.12 -22.82 22.74
N LEU A 268 20.86 -21.81 22.27
CA LEU A 268 20.46 -21.03 21.11
C LEU A 268 21.04 -21.64 19.83
N TYR A 269 20.17 -21.86 18.85
CA TYR A 269 20.52 -22.40 17.55
C TYR A 269 20.28 -21.33 16.49
N ALA A 270 21.37 -20.93 15.82
CA ALA A 270 21.32 -19.98 14.72
C ALA A 270 20.95 -20.74 13.44
N VAL A 271 19.68 -20.68 13.05
CA VAL A 271 19.25 -21.17 11.74
C VAL A 271 19.55 -20.09 10.71
N SER A 272 20.10 -20.47 9.57
CA SER A 272 20.24 -19.56 8.43
C SER A 272 19.68 -20.18 7.16
N LEU A 273 19.14 -19.30 6.31
CA LEU A 273 18.66 -19.63 4.99
C LEU A 273 19.39 -18.74 4.00
N THR A 274 20.11 -19.36 3.07
CA THR A 274 20.76 -18.69 1.95
C THR A 274 20.02 -19.05 0.68
N VAL A 275 19.50 -18.05 -0.03
CA VAL A 275 18.91 -18.26 -1.36
C VAL A 275 19.98 -17.97 -2.40
N VAL A 276 20.20 -18.93 -3.30
CA VAL A 276 21.13 -18.81 -4.41
C VAL A 276 20.31 -18.54 -5.67
N THR A 277 20.60 -17.41 -6.32
CA THR A 277 20.04 -17.07 -7.63
C THR A 277 21.05 -17.40 -8.73
N GLU A 278 20.57 -17.68 -9.94
CA GLU A 278 21.40 -17.98 -11.12
C GLU A 278 20.90 -17.19 -12.32
N ASN A 279 21.82 -16.63 -13.11
CA ASN A 279 21.54 -16.23 -14.48
C ASN A 279 21.61 -17.46 -15.39
N ILE A 280 20.49 -17.89 -15.96
CA ILE A 280 20.44 -19.16 -16.69
C ILE A 280 21.28 -19.18 -17.97
N THR A 281 21.63 -18.01 -18.51
CA THR A 281 22.46 -17.84 -19.71
C THR A 281 23.95 -17.83 -19.37
N THR A 282 24.38 -16.99 -18.42
CA THR A 282 25.80 -16.81 -18.10
C THR A 282 26.31 -17.81 -17.05
N LYS A 283 25.39 -18.46 -16.32
CA LYS A 283 25.66 -19.32 -15.17
C LYS A 283 26.30 -18.61 -13.97
N ALA A 284 26.30 -17.28 -13.94
CA ALA A 284 26.68 -16.52 -12.77
C ALA A 284 25.66 -16.74 -11.64
N THR A 285 26.17 -16.97 -10.42
CA THR A 285 25.34 -17.16 -9.23
C THR A 285 25.55 -16.04 -8.23
N TYR A 286 24.47 -15.64 -7.56
CA TYR A 286 24.49 -14.69 -6.46
C TYR A 286 23.78 -15.31 -5.27
N SER A 287 24.04 -14.81 -4.06
CA SER A 287 23.36 -15.33 -2.88
C SER A 287 23.19 -14.26 -1.83
N TYR A 288 22.13 -14.42 -1.04
CA TYR A 288 21.89 -13.61 0.13
C TYR A 288 21.31 -14.48 1.25
N THR A 289 21.61 -14.12 2.49
CA THR A 289 21.32 -14.94 3.67
C THR A 289 20.43 -14.17 4.63
N THR A 290 19.52 -14.88 5.29
CA THR A 290 18.78 -14.42 6.47
C THR A 290 19.01 -15.38 7.64
N TYR A 291 18.81 -14.91 8.87
CA TYR A 291 18.92 -15.71 10.08
C TYR A 291 17.63 -15.77 10.88
N TYR A 292 17.45 -16.85 11.61
CA TYR A 292 16.40 -17.00 12.60
C TYR A 292 16.92 -17.81 13.79
N THR A 293 16.88 -17.23 14.99
CA THR A 293 17.40 -17.92 16.19
C THR A 293 16.30 -18.71 16.87
N ILE A 294 16.54 -19.98 17.15
CA ILE A 294 15.63 -20.85 17.93
C ILE A 294 16.25 -21.11 19.30
N ALA A 295 15.50 -20.83 20.37
CA ALA A 295 15.87 -21.20 21.72
C ALA A 295 15.29 -22.56 22.10
N VAL A 296 16.17 -23.52 22.40
CA VAL A 296 15.80 -24.86 22.80
C VAL A 296 15.93 -24.97 24.31
N SER A 297 14.80 -25.16 24.99
CA SER A 297 14.68 -25.23 26.44
C SER A 297 14.73 -26.66 26.96
N SER A 298 15.30 -26.82 28.15
CA SER A 298 15.15 -28.03 28.97
C SER A 298 14.76 -27.64 30.40
N PRO A 299 14.31 -28.59 31.25
CA PRO A 299 14.04 -28.29 32.66
C PRO A 299 15.24 -27.73 33.43
N THR A 300 16.46 -28.03 33.00
CA THR A 300 17.71 -27.55 33.64
C THR A 300 18.26 -26.27 33.02
N VAL A 301 17.85 -25.94 31.79
CA VAL A 301 18.25 -24.74 31.06
C VAL A 301 16.99 -24.14 30.42
N PRO A 302 16.11 -23.50 31.23
CA PRO A 302 14.90 -22.90 30.71
C PRO A 302 15.22 -21.60 29.96
N PHE A 303 14.67 -21.45 28.76
CA PHE A 303 14.62 -20.19 28.03
C PHE A 303 13.19 -19.63 28.04
N SER A 304 13.08 -18.32 28.11
CA SER A 304 11.82 -17.59 27.91
C SER A 304 12.10 -16.22 27.33
N LEU A 305 11.22 -15.75 26.44
CA LEU A 305 11.25 -14.39 25.95
C LEU A 305 10.98 -13.44 27.10
N PHE A 306 11.73 -12.34 27.15
CA PHE A 306 11.39 -11.22 28.00
C PHE A 306 10.12 -10.57 27.44
N LYS A 307 9.01 -10.82 28.11
CA LYS A 307 7.75 -10.12 27.85
C LYS A 307 7.62 -9.03 28.91
N PRO A 308 7.53 -7.74 28.55
CA PRO A 308 7.07 -6.74 29.50
C PRO A 308 5.68 -7.15 30.03
N LEU A 309 5.14 -6.45 31.03
CA LEU A 309 3.80 -6.69 31.59
C LEU A 309 2.65 -6.65 30.55
N VAL A 310 2.96 -6.40 29.27
CA VAL A 310 2.07 -6.38 28.11
C VAL A 310 2.58 -7.38 27.07
N THR A 311 1.70 -8.22 26.52
CA THR A 311 2.00 -9.40 25.69
C THR A 311 2.39 -9.05 24.24
N VAL A 312 3.14 -7.96 24.03
CA VAL A 312 3.39 -7.34 22.71
C VAL A 312 4.81 -7.69 22.22
N PRO A 313 4.97 -8.39 21.08
CA PRO A 313 6.27 -8.62 20.46
C PRO A 313 6.88 -7.32 19.93
N ASN A 314 8.17 -7.06 20.15
CA ASN A 314 8.89 -5.90 19.60
C ASN A 314 8.10 -4.57 19.68
N PRO A 315 7.74 -4.07 20.88
CA PRO A 315 6.80 -2.96 21.07
C PRO A 315 7.24 -1.60 20.48
N GLY A 316 8.48 -1.49 19.99
CA GLY A 316 9.00 -0.31 19.28
C GLY A 316 9.03 -0.45 17.76
N THR A 317 8.40 -1.47 17.18
CA THR A 317 8.44 -1.73 15.73
C THR A 317 7.13 -2.29 15.22
N ILE A 318 6.64 -1.75 14.11
CA ILE A 318 5.53 -2.27 13.33
C ILE A 318 6.13 -2.97 12.11
N VAL A 319 5.76 -4.23 11.88
CA VAL A 319 6.16 -5.00 10.71
C VAL A 319 4.96 -5.27 9.84
N VAL A 320 5.05 -4.92 8.56
CA VAL A 320 4.01 -5.12 7.56
C VAL A 320 4.49 -6.13 6.53
N ALA A 321 3.65 -7.14 6.25
CA ALA A 321 3.84 -8.05 5.14
C ALA A 321 2.78 -7.74 4.08
N GLU A 322 3.17 -7.08 3.01
CA GLU A 322 2.27 -6.66 1.94
C GLU A 322 2.50 -7.53 0.71
N ASN A 323 1.45 -8.14 0.18
CA ASN A 323 1.54 -8.87 -1.08
C ASN A 323 1.51 -7.94 -2.30
N ALA A 324 2.58 -7.15 -2.48
CA ALA A 324 2.73 -6.22 -3.60
C ALA A 324 3.98 -6.50 -4.45
N PRO A 325 3.93 -7.49 -5.37
CA PRO A 325 4.96 -7.75 -6.36
C PRO A 325 5.53 -6.54 -7.13
N GLY A 326 6.83 -6.31 -6.96
CA GLY A 326 7.56 -5.23 -7.64
C GLY A 326 7.83 -4.04 -6.74
N GLY A 327 7.11 -3.92 -5.63
CA GLY A 327 7.19 -2.77 -4.72
C GLY A 327 6.68 -1.49 -5.39
N PRO A 328 7.16 -0.32 -4.95
CA PRO A 328 6.67 0.99 -5.38
C PRO A 328 7.24 1.41 -6.74
N PHE A 329 6.53 2.30 -7.44
CA PHE A 329 6.99 2.94 -8.68
C PHE A 329 7.96 4.10 -8.40
N SER A 330 7.66 4.91 -7.39
CA SER A 330 8.47 6.05 -6.95
C SER A 330 8.21 6.41 -5.49
N PHE A 331 9.09 7.19 -4.87
CA PHE A 331 8.82 7.91 -3.61
C PHE A 331 8.75 9.42 -3.80
N ASP A 332 8.66 9.89 -5.05
CA ASP A 332 8.48 11.28 -5.41
C ASP A 332 6.97 11.58 -5.57
N PRO A 333 6.38 12.41 -4.68
CA PRO A 333 4.94 12.67 -4.67
C PRO A 333 4.39 13.38 -5.92
N ASP A 334 5.24 13.94 -6.80
CA ASP A 334 4.78 14.69 -7.98
C ASP A 334 4.81 13.83 -9.26
N ILE A 335 5.36 12.61 -9.20
CA ILE A 335 5.39 11.65 -10.33
C ILE A 335 4.88 10.25 -9.96
N ASP A 336 4.82 9.89 -8.68
CA ASP A 336 4.16 8.67 -8.23
C ASP A 336 2.65 8.84 -8.30
N TYR A 337 1.94 7.86 -8.85
CA TYR A 337 0.48 7.86 -8.87
C TYR A 337 -0.09 6.45 -8.71
N GLU A 338 0.46 5.70 -7.75
CA GLU A 338 0.06 4.33 -7.46
C GLU A 338 0.08 4.01 -5.95
N ALA A 339 -0.65 2.97 -5.53
CA ALA A 339 -0.95 2.75 -4.12
C ALA A 339 0.28 2.36 -3.25
N VAL A 340 1.22 1.58 -3.79
CA VAL A 340 2.36 1.00 -3.06
C VAL A 340 3.40 2.07 -2.70
N GLY A 341 3.73 2.95 -3.65
CA GLY A 341 4.55 4.14 -3.44
C GLY A 341 3.85 5.15 -2.53
N TYR A 342 2.55 5.34 -2.76
CA TYR A 342 1.74 6.26 -1.96
C TYR A 342 1.72 5.89 -0.47
N GLU A 343 1.63 4.60 -0.09
CA GLU A 343 1.70 4.18 1.32
C GLU A 343 2.97 4.72 2.02
N VAL A 344 4.09 4.75 1.32
CA VAL A 344 5.33 5.32 1.87
C VAL A 344 5.28 6.84 1.87
N ILE A 345 4.87 7.45 0.76
CA ILE A 345 4.83 8.90 0.55
C ILE A 345 3.99 9.59 1.63
N LEU A 346 2.79 9.07 1.92
CA LEU A 346 1.88 9.65 2.90
C LEU A 346 2.47 9.65 4.32
N ASN A 347 3.45 8.79 4.60
CA ASN A 347 4.14 8.72 5.90
C ASN A 347 5.40 9.58 6.01
N VAL A 348 6.04 9.90 4.89
CA VAL A 348 7.34 10.59 4.89
C VAL A 348 7.27 12.04 4.43
N TYR A 349 6.17 12.45 3.78
CA TYR A 349 5.89 13.85 3.48
C TYR A 349 4.69 14.36 4.26
N GLY A 350 4.66 15.67 4.50
CA GLY A 350 3.55 16.33 5.16
C GLY A 350 2.83 17.28 4.21
N THR A 351 1.51 17.38 4.38
CA THR A 351 0.63 18.36 3.72
C THR A 351 0.32 19.52 4.67
N LEU A 352 -0.32 20.58 4.18
CA LEU A 352 -0.76 21.69 5.05
C LEU A 352 -1.81 21.22 6.07
N ILE A 353 -2.76 20.41 5.62
CA ILE A 353 -3.91 19.89 6.35
C ILE A 353 -4.17 18.43 5.93
N THR A 354 -4.92 17.67 6.72
CA THR A 354 -5.33 16.30 6.39
C THR A 354 -6.74 16.03 6.91
N TYR A 355 -7.37 14.94 6.50
CA TYR A 355 -8.72 14.58 6.93
C TYR A 355 -8.81 14.22 8.42
N TYR A 356 -9.96 14.50 9.01
CA TYR A 356 -10.31 14.04 10.35
C TYR A 356 -10.86 12.60 10.30
N GLY A 357 -9.95 11.62 10.23
CA GLY A 357 -10.31 10.21 10.10
C GLY A 357 -11.15 9.95 8.85
N ALA A 358 -12.25 9.22 8.99
CA ALA A 358 -13.17 8.89 7.89
C ALA A 358 -14.04 10.04 7.35
N ASN A 359 -13.89 11.26 7.87
CA ASN A 359 -14.75 12.38 7.45
C ASN A 359 -14.30 12.93 6.09
N THR A 360 -15.25 13.12 5.17
CA THR A 360 -15.00 13.66 3.82
C THR A 360 -14.99 15.20 3.76
N THR A 361 -15.47 15.87 4.81
CA THR A 361 -15.66 17.35 4.84
C THR A 361 -14.97 18.04 6.01
N GLU A 362 -14.39 17.28 6.95
CA GLU A 362 -13.69 17.82 8.13
C GLU A 362 -12.19 17.58 8.04
N PHE A 363 -11.43 18.64 8.31
CA PHE A 363 -9.98 18.67 8.17
C PHE A 363 -9.31 19.09 9.47
N ILE A 364 -8.11 18.56 9.71
CA ILE A 364 -7.23 18.92 10.82
C ILE A 364 -5.90 19.49 10.31
N PRO A 365 -5.28 20.41 11.05
CA PRO A 365 -4.04 21.04 10.61
C PRO A 365 -2.81 20.14 10.82
N MET A 366 -1.99 19.97 9.78
CA MET A 366 -0.74 19.20 9.83
C MET A 366 0.48 20.14 9.89
N LEU A 367 0.99 20.60 8.74
CA LEU A 367 2.06 21.62 8.70
C LEU A 367 1.52 23.04 8.93
N ALA A 368 0.25 23.29 8.61
CA ALA A 368 -0.41 24.55 8.97
C ALA A 368 -0.63 24.65 10.49
N GLU A 369 -0.62 25.87 11.03
CA GLU A 369 -0.88 26.14 12.45
C GLU A 369 -2.35 25.84 12.81
N TYR A 370 -3.26 26.18 11.88
CA TYR A 370 -4.69 25.97 11.95
C TYR A 370 -5.28 25.84 10.54
N VAL A 371 -6.46 25.22 10.43
CA VAL A 371 -7.24 25.21 9.17
C VAL A 371 -7.83 26.61 8.95
N PRO A 372 -7.62 27.25 7.79
CA PRO A 372 -8.19 28.56 7.49
C PRO A 372 -9.72 28.58 7.48
N THR A 373 -10.28 29.74 7.78
CA THR A 373 -11.72 30.06 7.76
C THR A 373 -11.91 31.47 7.20
N VAL A 374 -13.15 31.84 6.88
CA VAL A 374 -13.50 33.21 6.45
C VAL A 374 -13.15 34.28 7.50
N GLY A 375 -12.90 33.88 8.76
CA GLY A 375 -12.52 34.80 9.84
C GLY A 375 -11.01 35.02 10.02
N ASN A 376 -10.15 34.19 9.44
CA ASN A 376 -8.70 34.21 9.74
C ASN A 376 -7.76 33.92 8.56
N GLY A 377 -8.26 33.52 7.39
CA GLY A 377 -7.38 33.21 6.25
C GLY A 377 -8.09 32.98 4.92
N ILE A 378 -9.42 33.03 4.85
CA ILE A 378 -10.17 32.91 3.58
C ILE A 378 -10.89 34.22 3.32
N ASN A 379 -10.79 34.77 2.11
CA ASN A 379 -11.55 35.96 1.76
C ASN A 379 -13.05 35.63 1.53
N SER A 380 -13.93 36.63 1.60
CA SER A 380 -15.39 36.42 1.53
C SER A 380 -15.90 35.88 0.19
N ASN A 381 -15.07 35.95 -0.86
CA ASN A 381 -15.41 35.54 -2.21
C ASN A 381 -14.81 34.17 -2.58
N TYR A 382 -14.10 33.52 -1.64
CA TYR A 382 -13.47 32.21 -1.82
C TYR A 382 -12.48 32.14 -2.98
N THR A 383 -11.72 33.22 -3.20
CA THR A 383 -10.68 33.30 -4.23
C THR A 383 -9.28 33.42 -3.64
N GLU A 384 -9.14 33.59 -2.33
CA GLU A 384 -7.84 33.66 -1.65
C GLU A 384 -7.88 32.85 -0.37
N TYR A 385 -6.91 31.95 -0.21
CA TYR A 385 -6.75 31.07 0.93
C TYR A 385 -5.33 31.19 1.48
N THR A 386 -5.19 31.86 2.62
CA THR A 386 -3.94 32.06 3.34
C THR A 386 -3.79 31.04 4.47
N PHE A 387 -2.74 30.23 4.39
CA PHE A 387 -2.32 29.30 5.45
C PHE A 387 -1.13 29.89 6.18
N LYS A 388 -1.18 29.84 7.52
CA LYS A 388 -0.03 30.13 8.38
C LYS A 388 0.64 28.83 8.78
N LEU A 389 1.95 28.73 8.59
CA LEU A 389 2.74 27.54 8.91
C LEU A 389 3.05 27.49 10.41
N ARG A 390 3.15 26.27 10.97
CA ARG A 390 3.57 26.08 12.36
C ARG A 390 4.98 26.63 12.57
N PRO A 391 5.25 27.31 13.71
CA PRO A 391 6.59 27.79 14.01
C PRO A 391 7.53 26.62 14.31
N GLY A 392 8.73 26.66 13.72
CA GLY A 392 9.82 25.74 14.04
C GLY A 392 9.76 24.37 13.34
N LEU A 393 8.95 24.22 12.29
CA LEU A 393 8.95 23.02 11.45
C LEU A 393 10.33 22.76 10.85
N ARG A 394 10.68 21.47 10.77
CA ARG A 394 11.93 21.00 10.17
C ARG A 394 11.72 19.68 9.46
N ALA A 395 12.43 19.52 8.36
CA ALA A 395 12.62 18.25 7.69
C ALA A 395 13.48 17.29 8.52
N SER A 396 13.49 16.01 8.14
CA SER A 396 14.23 14.96 8.85
C SER A 396 15.75 15.13 8.83
N ASN A 397 16.28 15.86 7.85
CA ASN A 397 17.70 16.27 7.77
C ASN A 397 18.02 17.51 8.65
N GLY A 398 17.00 18.11 9.27
CA GLY A 398 17.11 19.29 10.13
C GLY A 398 16.92 20.64 9.43
N ASP A 399 16.76 20.67 8.11
CA ASP A 399 16.48 21.91 7.37
C ASP A 399 15.12 22.51 7.79
N PRO A 400 15.03 23.86 7.94
CA PRO A 400 13.77 24.50 8.31
C PRO A 400 12.75 24.39 7.18
N ILE A 401 11.50 24.07 7.51
CA ILE A 401 10.38 24.10 6.57
C ILE A 401 9.57 25.37 6.79
N THR A 402 9.40 26.14 5.71
CA THR A 402 8.83 27.48 5.71
C THR A 402 7.77 27.63 4.62
N ALA A 403 7.12 28.79 4.55
CA ALA A 403 6.19 29.10 3.48
C ALA A 403 6.83 29.08 2.08
N TYR A 404 8.16 29.30 1.97
CA TYR A 404 8.90 29.15 0.71
C TYR A 404 8.86 27.71 0.20
N ASP A 405 9.04 26.73 1.08
CA ASP A 405 9.03 25.30 0.71
C ASP A 405 7.66 24.85 0.22
N VAL A 406 6.58 25.38 0.82
CA VAL A 406 5.21 25.15 0.36
C VAL A 406 4.99 25.76 -1.02
N TRP A 407 5.35 27.03 -1.20
CA TRP A 407 5.27 27.70 -2.50
C TRP A 407 6.05 26.95 -3.57
N TYR A 408 7.29 26.58 -3.28
CA TYR A 408 8.15 25.84 -4.19
C TYR A 408 7.53 24.49 -4.60
N SER A 409 7.01 23.73 -3.62
CA SER A 409 6.43 22.40 -3.88
C SER A 409 5.15 22.51 -4.72
N VAL A 410 4.29 23.50 -4.46
CA VAL A 410 3.08 23.74 -5.27
C VAL A 410 3.43 24.17 -6.70
N ILE A 411 4.47 24.99 -6.89
CA ILE A 411 4.96 25.32 -8.23
C ILE A 411 5.48 24.08 -8.96
N ARG A 412 6.24 23.23 -8.25
CA ARG A 412 6.76 21.97 -8.79
C ARG A 412 5.63 21.04 -9.23
N ASP A 413 4.63 20.85 -8.38
CA ASP A 413 3.46 20.03 -8.66
C ASP A 413 2.74 20.48 -9.93
N MET A 414 2.46 21.79 -10.07
CA MET A 414 1.84 22.34 -11.28
C MET A 414 2.68 22.12 -12.55
N LEU A 415 4.02 22.16 -12.45
CA LEU A 415 4.91 21.84 -13.57
C LEU A 415 4.86 20.35 -13.94
N CYS A 416 4.56 19.46 -13.00
CA CYS A 416 4.40 18.06 -13.33
C CYS A 416 2.99 17.67 -13.75
N SER A 417 2.01 18.59 -13.76
CA SER A 417 0.59 18.30 -14.03
C SER A 417 0.25 17.66 -15.39
N GLY A 418 1.13 17.76 -16.38
CA GLY A 418 1.01 17.11 -17.70
C GLY A 418 1.94 15.91 -17.90
N GLY A 419 2.57 15.41 -16.83
CA GLY A 419 3.52 14.31 -16.87
C GLY A 419 2.91 13.01 -17.39
N VAL A 420 3.78 12.13 -17.87
CA VAL A 420 3.40 10.87 -18.52
C VAL A 420 4.30 9.72 -18.02
N PRO A 421 3.76 8.59 -17.51
CA PRO A 421 2.35 8.32 -17.20
C PRO A 421 1.71 9.41 -16.34
N GLY A 422 0.38 9.49 -16.36
CA GLY A 422 -0.35 10.57 -15.69
C GLY A 422 0.15 10.77 -14.25
N THR A 423 0.33 12.02 -13.86
CA THR A 423 0.87 12.45 -12.55
C THR A 423 -0.21 13.15 -11.73
N PRO A 424 -0.09 13.27 -10.41
CA PRO A 424 -1.13 13.86 -9.55
C PRO A 424 -1.27 15.38 -9.66
N GLY A 425 -0.32 16.09 -10.30
CA GLY A 425 -0.30 17.56 -10.27
C GLY A 425 -1.47 18.26 -10.94
N TRP A 426 -2.28 17.56 -11.74
CA TRP A 426 -3.55 18.10 -12.25
C TRP A 426 -4.52 18.49 -11.12
N ILE A 427 -4.45 17.82 -9.96
CA ILE A 427 -5.41 17.95 -8.84
C ILE A 427 -5.42 19.35 -8.27
N LEU A 428 -4.25 19.95 -8.00
CA LEU A 428 -4.18 21.34 -7.54
C LEU A 428 -4.28 22.33 -8.69
N THR A 429 -3.68 21.99 -9.84
CA THR A 429 -3.63 22.86 -11.02
C THR A 429 -5.02 23.29 -11.50
N GLN A 430 -6.02 22.39 -11.47
CA GLN A 430 -7.40 22.70 -11.87
C GLN A 430 -8.06 23.83 -11.06
N TYR A 431 -7.62 24.07 -9.83
CA TYR A 431 -8.15 25.13 -8.97
C TYR A 431 -7.33 26.41 -9.04
N LEU A 432 -6.11 26.35 -9.58
CA LEU A 432 -5.13 27.42 -9.50
C LEU A 432 -4.88 28.09 -10.85
N ILE A 433 -5.03 27.36 -11.97
CA ILE A 433 -4.76 27.86 -13.31
C ILE A 433 -6.07 28.15 -14.06
N PRO A 434 -6.24 29.36 -14.64
CA PRO A 434 -7.46 29.72 -15.36
C PRO A 434 -7.61 28.93 -16.66
N ASN A 435 -8.81 28.36 -16.90
CA ASN A 435 -9.13 27.57 -18.10
C ASN A 435 -8.20 26.35 -18.30
N TYR A 436 -7.68 25.79 -17.20
CA TYR A 436 -6.87 24.59 -17.23
C TYR A 436 -7.66 23.38 -17.75
N THR A 437 -6.99 22.55 -18.56
CA THR A 437 -7.48 21.22 -18.94
C THR A 437 -6.74 20.19 -18.09
N PRO A 438 -7.42 19.37 -17.27
CA PRO A 438 -6.77 18.33 -16.46
C PRO A 438 -5.78 17.48 -17.26
N PHE A 439 -4.69 17.06 -16.61
CA PHE A 439 -3.63 16.21 -17.17
C PHE A 439 -2.85 16.83 -18.34
N THR A 440 -2.83 18.16 -18.47
CA THR A 440 -2.02 18.86 -19.48
C THR A 440 -0.93 19.70 -18.82
N PHE A 441 0.18 19.93 -19.54
CA PHE A 441 1.19 20.89 -19.12
C PHE A 441 0.64 22.32 -19.22
N VAL A 442 0.99 23.16 -18.25
CA VAL A 442 0.56 24.56 -18.24
C VAL A 442 1.41 25.39 -19.21
N VAL A 443 2.72 25.11 -19.32
CA VAL A 443 3.62 25.82 -20.24
C VAL A 443 3.79 25.01 -21.53
N THR A 444 2.96 25.29 -22.53
CA THR A 444 2.90 24.44 -23.74
C THR A 444 4.06 24.65 -24.72
N ALA A 445 4.87 25.70 -24.53
CA ALA A 445 6.02 26.00 -25.37
C ALA A 445 7.10 26.82 -24.63
N PRO A 446 8.37 26.75 -25.06
CA PRO A 446 9.49 27.62 -24.66
C PRO A 446 9.20 29.11 -24.42
N ASN A 447 8.28 29.68 -25.19
CA ASN A 447 7.95 31.10 -25.20
C ASN A 447 6.56 31.41 -24.63
N ASP A 448 5.92 30.44 -23.98
CA ASP A 448 4.62 30.58 -23.34
C ASP A 448 4.73 31.35 -22.02
N SER A 449 4.99 32.65 -22.14
CA SER A 449 5.09 33.57 -21.00
C SER A 449 3.79 33.64 -20.19
N GLN A 450 2.63 33.33 -20.79
CA GLN A 450 1.35 33.39 -20.11
C GLN A 450 1.24 32.24 -19.10
N GLY A 451 1.49 31.00 -19.51
CA GLY A 451 1.47 29.86 -18.59
C GLY A 451 2.45 30.02 -17.43
N ALA A 452 3.66 30.55 -17.70
CA ALA A 452 4.64 30.85 -16.66
C ALA A 452 4.17 31.94 -15.68
N GLU A 453 3.48 32.98 -16.15
CA GLU A 453 2.89 34.02 -15.31
C GLU A 453 1.73 33.48 -14.46
N GLU A 454 0.88 32.64 -15.04
CA GLU A 454 -0.23 31.98 -14.33
C GLU A 454 0.28 31.09 -13.19
N ILE A 455 1.30 30.27 -13.44
CA ILE A 455 1.96 29.45 -12.42
C ILE A 455 2.48 30.28 -11.24
N ILE A 456 3.23 31.35 -11.51
CA ILE A 456 3.81 32.17 -10.43
C ILE A 456 2.75 32.94 -9.65
N ASN A 457 1.67 33.35 -10.30
CA ASN A 457 0.59 34.11 -9.66
C ASN A 457 -0.41 33.23 -8.89
N ALA A 458 -0.46 31.93 -9.17
CA ALA A 458 -1.34 30.98 -8.49
C ALA A 458 -1.08 30.87 -6.97
N VAL A 459 0.17 31.06 -6.54
CA VAL A 459 0.55 30.95 -5.12
C VAL A 459 1.61 31.98 -4.75
N THR A 460 1.44 32.64 -3.60
CA THR A 460 2.44 33.57 -3.04
C THR A 460 2.83 33.17 -1.63
N TYR A 461 4.02 33.56 -1.18
CA TYR A 461 4.49 33.34 0.19
C TYR A 461 5.02 34.62 0.83
N ASP A 462 4.97 34.68 2.16
CA ASP A 462 5.59 35.72 2.97
C ASP A 462 6.41 35.09 4.09
N ASN A 463 7.73 35.21 4.00
CA ASN A 463 8.68 34.68 5.00
C ASN A 463 8.61 35.40 6.34
N ALA A 464 8.18 36.67 6.40
CA ALA A 464 8.11 37.43 7.64
C ALA A 464 6.95 36.94 8.52
N THR A 465 5.82 36.60 7.89
CA THR A 465 4.64 36.05 8.58
C THR A 465 4.59 34.52 8.55
N ASN A 466 5.46 33.88 7.76
CA ASN A 466 5.48 32.45 7.46
C ASN A 466 4.11 31.96 6.94
N THR A 467 3.57 32.69 5.97
CA THR A 467 2.27 32.40 5.37
C THR A 467 2.40 32.11 3.87
N VAL A 468 1.52 31.24 3.37
CA VAL A 468 1.34 30.96 1.94
C VAL A 468 -0.10 31.28 1.56
N THR A 469 -0.31 31.94 0.43
CA THR A 469 -1.64 32.30 -0.08
C THR A 469 -1.86 31.71 -1.46
N PHE A 470 -2.91 30.90 -1.59
CA PHE A 470 -3.40 30.39 -2.86
C PHE A 470 -4.38 31.39 -3.48
N HIS A 471 -4.22 31.67 -4.78
CA HIS A 471 -5.02 32.62 -5.55
C HIS A 471 -5.83 31.87 -6.60
N LEU A 472 -7.14 31.77 -6.39
CA LEU A 472 -8.01 30.95 -7.22
C LEU A 472 -8.71 31.84 -8.26
N PRO A 473 -8.71 31.46 -9.56
CA PRO A 473 -9.27 32.27 -10.63
C PRO A 473 -10.80 32.35 -10.59
N LYS A 474 -11.44 31.43 -9.86
CA LYS A 474 -12.90 31.37 -9.64
C LYS A 474 -13.17 31.12 -8.15
N PRO A 475 -14.35 31.52 -7.62
CA PRO A 475 -14.76 31.11 -6.27
C PRO A 475 -14.80 29.58 -6.15
N THR A 476 -14.04 29.03 -5.21
CA THR A 476 -13.97 27.59 -4.94
C THR A 476 -14.25 27.37 -3.47
N SER A 477 -15.14 26.45 -3.11
CA SER A 477 -15.49 26.20 -1.71
C SER A 477 -14.27 25.75 -0.88
N PRO A 478 -14.26 26.00 0.45
CA PRO A 478 -13.18 25.48 1.30
C PRO A 478 -13.05 23.96 1.21
N GLU A 479 -14.18 23.25 1.12
CA GLU A 479 -14.21 21.79 0.96
C GLU A 479 -13.44 21.34 -0.29
N ALA A 480 -13.73 21.91 -1.47
CA ALA A 480 -13.06 21.52 -2.71
C ALA A 480 -11.55 21.83 -2.71
N LEU A 481 -11.12 22.97 -2.18
CA LEU A 481 -9.67 23.25 -2.10
C LEU A 481 -8.98 22.39 -1.03
N PHE A 482 -9.61 22.19 0.13
CA PHE A 482 -9.00 21.48 1.25
C PHE A 482 -8.83 19.98 0.98
N THR A 483 -9.75 19.40 0.21
CA THR A 483 -9.65 18.02 -0.28
C THR A 483 -8.38 17.83 -1.10
N ALA A 484 -8.13 18.72 -2.07
CA ALA A 484 -6.97 18.70 -2.94
C ALA A 484 -5.65 18.93 -2.16
N LEU A 485 -5.66 19.87 -1.21
CA LEU A 485 -4.50 20.16 -0.35
C LEU A 485 -4.22 19.07 0.70
N SER A 486 -5.14 18.12 0.91
CA SER A 486 -4.97 17.01 1.85
C SER A 486 -4.35 15.78 1.20
N MET A 487 -4.31 15.72 -0.13
CA MET A 487 -3.67 14.63 -0.87
C MET A 487 -2.15 14.77 -0.81
N THR A 488 -1.44 13.72 -0.38
CA THR A 488 0.04 13.82 -0.31
C THR A 488 0.68 13.64 -1.69
N LEU A 489 0.02 12.94 -2.60
CA LEU A 489 0.36 13.01 -4.02
C LEU A 489 -0.02 14.40 -4.55
N GLY A 490 0.97 15.13 -5.06
CA GLY A 490 0.88 16.53 -5.48
C GLY A 490 0.72 17.61 -4.40
N GLY A 491 0.10 17.31 -3.25
CA GLY A 491 -0.03 18.26 -2.12
C GLY A 491 1.09 18.20 -1.08
N ALA A 492 2.07 17.30 -1.24
CA ALA A 492 3.21 17.18 -0.34
C ALA A 492 4.10 18.43 -0.34
N VAL A 493 4.61 18.79 0.84
CA VAL A 493 5.68 19.80 0.96
C VAL A 493 7.03 19.08 0.93
N LEU A 494 7.90 19.41 -0.02
CA LEU A 494 9.27 18.90 -0.12
C LEU A 494 10.29 19.92 0.42
N ASP A 495 11.48 19.43 0.77
CA ASP A 495 12.63 20.28 1.11
C ASP A 495 13.21 20.88 -0.18
N ALA A 496 12.84 22.13 -0.48
CA ALA A 496 13.25 22.83 -1.70
C ALA A 496 14.78 22.96 -1.79
N LYS A 497 15.44 23.16 -0.65
CA LYS A 497 16.90 23.28 -0.56
C LYS A 497 17.58 21.94 -0.89
N TRP A 498 16.98 20.81 -0.52
CA TRP A 498 17.48 19.50 -0.93
C TRP A 498 17.26 19.25 -2.43
N LEU A 499 16.09 19.58 -2.97
CA LEU A 499 15.81 19.45 -4.42
C LEU A 499 16.84 20.21 -5.27
N GLU A 500 17.19 21.43 -4.88
CA GLU A 500 18.26 22.20 -5.53
C GLU A 500 19.63 21.51 -5.47
N GLN A 501 19.98 20.89 -4.33
CA GLN A 501 21.27 20.21 -4.14
C GLN A 501 21.45 18.97 -5.02
N VAL A 502 20.36 18.22 -5.25
CA VAL A 502 20.37 16.98 -6.05
C VAL A 502 20.11 17.22 -7.55
N GLY A 503 20.10 18.49 -7.98
CA GLY A 503 19.90 18.86 -9.38
C GLY A 503 18.45 18.75 -9.85
N ALA A 504 17.48 18.71 -8.94
CA ALA A 504 16.04 18.79 -9.21
C ALA A 504 15.46 20.19 -8.96
N GLY A 505 16.34 21.21 -8.92
CA GLY A 505 16.01 22.61 -8.69
C GLY A 505 15.24 23.26 -9.85
N ILE A 506 14.24 24.09 -9.56
CA ILE A 506 13.52 24.91 -10.54
C ILE A 506 14.31 26.19 -10.80
N ASN A 507 14.52 26.54 -12.07
CA ASN A 507 15.25 27.74 -12.44
C ASN A 507 14.34 28.99 -12.50
N PHE A 508 14.31 29.74 -11.39
CA PHE A 508 13.55 30.99 -11.27
C PHE A 508 14.28 32.25 -11.79
N THR A 509 15.39 32.13 -12.53
CA THR A 509 16.17 33.29 -13.00
C THR A 509 15.32 34.29 -13.80
N GLY A 510 14.40 33.80 -14.64
CA GLY A 510 13.49 34.64 -15.41
C GLY A 510 12.57 35.47 -14.53
N LEU A 511 12.08 34.91 -13.42
CA LEU A 511 11.26 35.63 -12.44
C LEU A 511 12.03 36.80 -11.81
N TYR A 512 13.25 36.55 -11.33
CA TYR A 512 14.07 37.58 -10.67
C TYR A 512 14.58 38.67 -11.63
N ASN A 513 14.75 38.33 -12.91
CA ASN A 513 15.16 39.28 -13.94
C ASN A 513 13.97 40.02 -14.58
N HIS A 514 12.73 39.76 -14.14
CA HIS A 514 11.51 40.27 -14.79
C HIS A 514 11.43 39.92 -16.28
N ASN A 515 11.84 38.70 -16.65
CA ASN A 515 11.83 38.17 -18.01
C ASN A 515 11.00 36.88 -18.06
N MET A 516 9.71 37.02 -18.37
CA MET A 516 8.76 35.89 -18.34
C MET A 516 9.01 34.87 -19.46
N THR A 517 9.57 35.28 -20.59
CA THR A 517 9.97 34.33 -21.64
C THR A 517 11.15 33.46 -21.20
N GLN A 518 12.09 34.02 -20.44
CA GLN A 518 13.17 33.21 -19.83
C GLN A 518 12.62 32.23 -18.79
N LEU A 519 11.59 32.64 -18.03
CA LEU A 519 10.94 31.76 -17.06
C LEU A 519 10.16 30.64 -17.75
N ALA A 520 9.41 30.96 -18.80
CA ALA A 520 8.68 29.99 -19.61
C ALA A 520 9.62 28.92 -20.20
N GLU A 521 10.77 29.32 -20.74
CA GLU A 521 11.77 28.36 -21.21
C GLU A 521 12.24 27.44 -20.07
N ALA A 522 12.54 27.99 -18.89
CA ALA A 522 12.97 27.20 -17.75
C ALA A 522 11.90 26.22 -17.26
N PHE A 523 10.64 26.65 -17.21
CA PHE A 523 9.50 25.82 -16.84
C PHE A 523 9.27 24.72 -17.87
N TYR A 524 9.21 25.05 -19.15
CA TYR A 524 9.07 24.08 -20.23
C TYR A 524 10.13 22.98 -20.16
N GLN A 525 11.40 23.32 -19.87
CA GLN A 525 12.47 22.33 -19.68
C GLN A 525 12.26 21.47 -18.42
N TYR A 526 11.74 22.03 -17.33
CA TYR A 526 11.43 21.28 -16.11
C TYR A 526 10.29 20.29 -16.34
N GLU A 527 9.22 20.70 -17.02
CA GLU A 527 8.07 19.86 -17.38
C GLU A 527 8.51 18.59 -18.14
N GLN A 528 9.57 18.68 -18.98
CA GLN A 528 10.10 17.50 -19.67
C GLN A 528 10.68 16.43 -18.73
N THR A 529 11.08 16.81 -17.52
CA THR A 529 11.61 15.90 -16.49
C THR A 529 10.51 15.13 -15.76
N CYS A 530 9.24 15.53 -15.90
CA CYS A 530 8.08 14.84 -15.34
C CYS A 530 7.55 13.72 -16.27
N ASN A 531 8.30 13.34 -17.30
CA ASN A 531 7.99 12.21 -18.17
C ASN A 531 8.87 11.00 -17.83
N GLU A 532 8.30 9.81 -17.92
CA GLU A 532 9.02 8.57 -17.67
C GLU A 532 10.26 8.44 -18.56
N GLY A 533 11.33 7.93 -17.95
CA GLY A 533 12.66 7.88 -18.55
C GLY A 533 13.48 9.14 -18.32
N ASN A 534 12.86 10.27 -17.93
CA ASN A 534 13.55 11.54 -17.66
C ASN A 534 13.54 11.96 -16.18
N TYR A 535 12.93 11.17 -15.30
CA TYR A 535 12.85 11.46 -13.87
C TYR A 535 14.23 11.65 -13.22
N ASN A 536 14.31 12.53 -12.23
CA ASN A 536 15.48 12.61 -11.37
C ASN A 536 15.50 11.40 -10.43
N THR A 537 16.47 10.50 -10.61
CA THR A 537 16.54 9.24 -9.85
C THR A 537 16.83 9.42 -8.36
N GLU A 538 17.45 10.54 -7.94
CA GLU A 538 17.63 10.84 -6.51
C GLU A 538 16.33 11.31 -5.86
N VAL A 539 15.42 11.93 -6.62
CA VAL A 539 14.08 12.29 -6.12
C VAL A 539 13.14 11.10 -6.17
N GLN A 540 13.22 10.29 -7.23
CA GLN A 540 12.47 9.03 -7.33
C GLN A 540 12.82 8.07 -6.18
N TRP A 541 14.10 8.00 -5.78
CA TRP A 541 14.61 7.11 -4.74
C TRP A 541 15.41 7.87 -3.68
N PRO A 542 14.75 8.71 -2.85
CA PRO A 542 15.40 9.63 -1.94
C PRO A 542 16.23 8.90 -0.86
N PRO A 543 17.50 9.31 -0.63
CA PRO A 543 18.30 8.75 0.44
C PRO A 543 17.78 9.21 1.82
N PRO A 544 18.26 8.61 2.93
CA PRO A 544 17.86 9.03 4.27
C PRO A 544 18.14 10.50 4.63
N THR A 545 18.92 11.20 3.81
CA THR A 545 19.27 12.62 3.96
C THR A 545 18.37 13.58 3.17
N ALA A 546 17.33 13.08 2.49
CA ALA A 546 16.51 13.85 1.54
C ALA A 546 15.59 14.93 2.14
N GLY A 547 15.58 15.10 3.47
CA GLY A 547 14.77 16.13 4.10
C GLY A 547 13.27 15.84 4.07
N PHE A 548 12.89 14.64 4.50
CA PHE A 548 11.48 14.22 4.62
C PHE A 548 10.70 15.12 5.59
N THR A 549 9.53 15.62 5.19
CA THR A 549 8.76 16.64 5.92
C THR A 549 7.65 16.07 6.79
N GLY A 550 7.34 14.78 6.65
CA GLY A 550 6.29 14.08 7.40
C GLY A 550 6.74 13.51 8.75
N PRO A 551 5.85 12.74 9.42
CA PRO A 551 6.12 12.11 10.71
C PRO A 551 7.24 11.07 10.68
N TYR A 552 7.48 10.43 9.53
CA TYR A 552 8.55 9.46 9.33
C TYR A 552 9.57 9.94 8.28
N TYR A 553 10.68 9.22 8.18
CA TYR A 553 11.63 9.35 7.08
C TYR A 553 12.10 7.97 6.61
N ILE A 554 12.50 7.86 5.35
CA ILE A 554 13.04 6.61 4.79
C ILE A 554 14.46 6.39 5.33
N ALA A 555 14.64 5.38 6.17
CA ALA A 555 15.94 5.02 6.76
C ALA A 555 16.73 4.02 5.89
N ALA A 556 16.03 3.15 5.16
CA ALA A 556 16.63 2.23 4.19
C ALA A 556 15.57 1.79 3.17
N TYR A 557 15.97 1.62 1.92
CA TYR A 557 15.15 1.06 0.85
C TYR A 557 15.90 -0.05 0.14
N THR A 558 15.24 -1.20 0.02
CA THR A 558 15.69 -2.37 -0.71
C THR A 558 14.80 -2.53 -1.93
N PRO A 559 15.25 -2.16 -3.15
CA PRO A 559 14.40 -2.06 -4.33
C PRO A 559 13.50 -3.27 -4.57
N GLY A 560 12.19 -3.04 -4.57
CA GLY A 560 11.14 -4.05 -4.75
C GLY A 560 10.97 -5.08 -3.62
N GLN A 561 11.64 -4.92 -2.48
CA GLN A 561 11.63 -5.92 -1.38
C GLN A 561 11.19 -5.36 -0.03
N SER A 562 11.74 -4.21 0.37
CA SER A 562 11.40 -3.63 1.66
C SER A 562 11.77 -2.16 1.78
N VAL A 563 11.08 -1.46 2.69
CA VAL A 563 11.47 -0.14 3.16
C VAL A 563 11.42 -0.08 4.69
N VAL A 564 12.33 0.67 5.27
CA VAL A 564 12.39 0.93 6.72
C VAL A 564 12.12 2.40 6.95
N LEU A 565 11.05 2.70 7.67
CA LEU A 565 10.69 4.06 8.08
C LEU A 565 11.04 4.26 9.55
N LYS A 566 11.66 5.40 9.88
CA LYS A 566 11.96 5.79 11.26
C LYS A 566 11.28 7.11 11.60
N PRO A 567 10.94 7.35 12.89
CA PRO A 567 10.36 8.63 13.29
C PRO A 567 11.25 9.79 12.89
N ASN A 568 10.68 10.81 12.26
CA ASN A 568 11.37 12.05 11.97
C ASN A 568 11.83 12.67 13.31
N PRO A 569 13.15 12.83 13.55
CA PRO A 569 13.66 13.28 14.84
C PRO A 569 13.21 14.70 15.20
N TYR A 570 12.81 15.49 14.21
CA TYR A 570 12.37 16.87 14.36
C TYR A 570 10.84 17.06 14.27
N TRP A 571 10.06 15.98 14.13
CA TRP A 571 8.59 16.08 14.10
C TRP A 571 8.04 16.72 15.39
N PRO A 572 7.12 17.70 15.30
CA PRO A 572 6.61 18.39 16.48
C PRO A 572 5.85 17.47 17.45
N ASN A 573 5.88 17.79 18.75
CA ASN A 573 5.24 16.99 19.81
C ASN A 573 3.80 17.42 20.13
N ASN A 574 3.30 18.48 19.50
CA ASN A 574 2.10 19.21 19.92
C ASN A 574 1.09 19.42 18.78
N ILE A 575 1.04 18.50 17.82
CA ILE A 575 0.02 18.51 16.76
C ILE A 575 -1.15 17.66 17.24
N THR A 576 -2.28 18.32 17.51
CA THR A 576 -3.51 17.64 17.93
C THR A 576 -3.93 16.63 16.86
N TYR A 577 -4.25 15.40 17.27
CA TYR A 577 -4.67 14.27 16.43
C TYR A 577 -3.57 13.62 15.55
N ILE A 578 -2.40 14.23 15.41
CA ILE A 578 -1.25 13.61 14.74
C ILE A 578 -0.21 13.27 15.82
N PRO A 579 -0.30 12.08 16.44
CA PRO A 579 0.64 11.71 17.50
C PRO A 579 2.07 11.68 16.98
N ARG A 580 3.02 12.01 17.85
CA ARG A 580 4.42 11.84 17.52
C ARG A 580 4.71 10.34 17.37
N PRO A 581 5.22 9.88 16.22
CA PRO A 581 5.55 8.48 16.03
C PRO A 581 6.69 8.07 16.97
N ASN A 582 6.60 6.85 17.50
CA ASN A 582 7.56 6.26 18.42
C ASN A 582 8.01 4.84 18.01
N THR A 583 7.50 4.33 16.90
CA THR A 583 7.81 3.02 16.35
C THR A 583 8.69 3.16 15.10
N THR A 584 9.54 2.16 14.86
CA THR A 584 10.10 1.94 13.51
C THR A 584 9.07 1.15 12.70
N VAL A 585 8.89 1.47 11.41
CA VAL A 585 8.04 0.68 10.51
C VAL A 585 8.94 -0.06 9.53
N ILE A 586 8.66 -1.34 9.32
CA ILE A 586 9.28 -2.12 8.25
C ILE A 586 8.17 -2.67 7.38
N ILE A 587 8.18 -2.29 6.11
CA ILE A 587 7.26 -2.79 5.10
C ILE A 587 8.03 -3.78 4.25
N TYR A 588 7.53 -5.01 4.17
CA TYR A 588 8.03 -6.05 3.29
C TYR A 588 7.05 -6.23 2.14
N TRP A 589 7.52 -5.99 0.91
CA TRP A 589 6.77 -6.33 -0.29
C TRP A 589 7.09 -7.78 -0.66
N VAL A 590 6.13 -8.66 -0.38
CA VAL A 590 6.28 -10.11 -0.45
C VAL A 590 5.53 -10.62 -1.69
N LYS A 591 6.24 -11.26 -2.62
CA LYS A 591 5.63 -11.75 -3.87
C LYS A 591 4.86 -13.06 -3.71
N ASP A 592 5.27 -13.90 -2.77
CA ASP A 592 4.58 -15.15 -2.48
C ASP A 592 3.51 -14.94 -1.40
N PRO A 593 2.20 -15.08 -1.71
CA PRO A 593 1.14 -14.86 -0.73
C PRO A 593 1.22 -15.81 0.48
N GLN A 594 1.72 -17.04 0.28
CA GLN A 594 1.92 -17.99 1.39
C GLN A 594 2.98 -17.46 2.36
N THR A 595 4.09 -16.93 1.86
CA THR A 595 5.13 -16.31 2.69
C THR A 595 4.55 -15.13 3.50
N ALA A 596 3.77 -14.24 2.88
CA ALA A 596 3.13 -13.12 3.58
C ALA A 596 2.16 -13.60 4.67
N TYR A 597 1.30 -14.58 4.35
CA TYR A 597 0.41 -15.21 5.32
C TYR A 597 1.18 -15.84 6.49
N GLU A 598 2.27 -16.57 6.24
CA GLU A 598 3.05 -17.22 7.30
C GLU A 598 3.84 -16.23 8.16
N MET A 599 4.34 -15.13 7.57
CA MET A 599 4.93 -14.03 8.34
C MET A 599 3.90 -13.49 9.34
N PHE A 600 2.66 -13.27 8.89
CA PHE A 600 1.59 -12.86 9.78
C PHE A 600 1.19 -13.95 10.78
N ALA A 601 0.88 -15.17 10.33
CA ALA A 601 0.40 -16.27 11.18
C ALA A 601 1.38 -16.60 12.32
N SER A 602 2.68 -16.60 12.03
CA SER A 602 3.74 -16.86 13.02
C SER A 602 4.01 -15.69 13.98
N GLY A 603 3.49 -14.50 13.70
CA GLY A 603 3.70 -13.30 14.53
C GLY A 603 4.94 -12.49 14.15
N GLN A 604 5.57 -12.77 13.00
CA GLN A 604 6.67 -11.96 12.47
C GLN A 604 6.19 -10.64 11.85
N ALA A 605 4.97 -10.63 11.30
CA ALA A 605 4.28 -9.43 10.83
C ALA A 605 3.11 -9.07 11.74
N ASP A 606 2.94 -7.78 11.97
CA ASP A 606 1.86 -7.17 12.75
C ASP A 606 0.63 -6.86 11.89
N ILE A 607 0.85 -6.55 10.61
CA ILE A 607 -0.16 -6.22 9.61
C ILE A 607 0.11 -7.06 8.35
N VAL A 608 -0.94 -7.56 7.70
CA VAL A 608 -0.86 -8.20 6.38
C VAL A 608 -1.91 -7.66 5.41
N THR A 609 -1.50 -7.35 4.18
CA THR A 609 -2.35 -6.75 3.13
C THR A 609 -2.11 -7.39 1.77
N GLY A 610 -3.04 -7.17 0.83
CA GLY A 610 -2.92 -7.61 -0.56
C GLY A 610 -3.07 -9.12 -0.79
N LEU A 611 -3.39 -9.90 0.23
CA LEU A 611 -3.54 -11.36 0.07
C LEU A 611 -4.71 -11.71 -0.86
N PRO A 612 -4.57 -12.71 -1.76
CA PRO A 612 -5.67 -13.21 -2.57
C PRO A 612 -6.85 -13.67 -1.70
N SER A 613 -8.07 -13.54 -2.23
CA SER A 613 -9.31 -13.84 -1.51
C SER A 613 -9.36 -15.26 -0.93
N SER A 614 -8.65 -16.21 -1.55
CA SER A 614 -8.51 -17.58 -1.08
C SER A 614 -7.86 -17.74 0.30
N TYR A 615 -7.14 -16.73 0.80
CA TYR A 615 -6.50 -16.75 2.12
C TYR A 615 -7.42 -16.27 3.26
N VAL A 616 -8.54 -15.60 2.95
CA VAL A 616 -9.45 -15.08 3.98
C VAL A 616 -9.98 -16.16 4.93
N PRO A 617 -10.36 -17.38 4.49
CA PRO A 617 -10.75 -18.43 5.42
C PRO A 617 -9.66 -18.80 6.45
N LEU A 618 -8.38 -18.68 6.10
CA LEU A 618 -7.27 -18.91 7.03
C LEU A 618 -7.14 -17.76 8.03
N LEU A 619 -7.33 -16.53 7.58
CA LEU A 619 -7.32 -15.33 8.43
C LEU A 619 -8.49 -15.34 9.43
N GLN A 620 -9.69 -15.74 9.00
CA GLN A 620 -10.84 -15.96 9.89
C GLN A 620 -10.58 -17.06 10.93
N GLN A 621 -9.81 -18.09 10.60
CA GLN A 621 -9.38 -19.11 11.58
C GLN A 621 -8.38 -18.56 12.61
N LEU A 622 -7.51 -17.62 12.22
CA LEU A 622 -6.63 -16.91 13.16
C LEU A 622 -7.45 -16.00 14.09
N GLU A 623 -8.42 -15.28 13.54
CA GLU A 623 -9.34 -14.44 14.32
C GLU A 623 -10.14 -15.26 15.33
N ALA A 624 -10.73 -16.38 14.91
CA ALA A 624 -11.47 -17.28 15.80
C ALA A 624 -10.61 -17.84 16.96
N ARG A 625 -9.28 -17.85 16.81
CA ARG A 625 -8.31 -18.24 17.84
C ARG A 625 -7.78 -17.06 18.65
N GLY A 626 -8.23 -15.83 18.37
CA GLY A 626 -7.73 -14.61 19.00
C GLY A 626 -6.29 -14.28 18.61
N GLN A 627 -5.87 -14.65 17.40
CA GLN A 627 -4.52 -14.44 16.87
C GLN A 627 -4.44 -13.37 15.77
N ALA A 628 -5.61 -12.86 15.35
CA ALA A 628 -5.78 -11.77 14.38
C ALA A 628 -7.04 -10.96 14.74
N SER A 629 -7.14 -9.76 14.19
CA SER A 629 -8.34 -8.92 14.18
C SER A 629 -8.59 -8.48 12.76
N LEU A 630 -9.84 -8.64 12.30
CA LEU A 630 -10.28 -8.29 10.96
C LEU A 630 -11.15 -7.04 11.04
N TYR A 631 -10.79 -6.02 10.29
CA TYR A 631 -11.64 -4.84 10.09
C TYR A 631 -12.12 -4.81 8.65
N GLU A 632 -13.38 -4.45 8.46
CA GLU A 632 -14.04 -4.27 7.16
C GLU A 632 -14.59 -2.86 7.11
N PHE A 633 -14.36 -2.14 6.02
CA PHE A 633 -14.82 -0.76 5.85
C PHE A 633 -15.18 -0.45 4.38
N PRO A 634 -16.10 0.50 4.16
CA PRO A 634 -16.41 0.99 2.81
C PRO A 634 -15.18 1.59 2.16
N ALA A 635 -14.95 1.29 0.88
CA ALA A 635 -13.86 1.90 0.12
C ALA A 635 -14.39 2.76 -1.03
N LEU A 636 -13.78 3.93 -1.19
CA LEU A 636 -13.86 4.73 -2.41
C LEU A 636 -12.81 4.20 -3.40
N ALA A 637 -13.05 2.97 -3.88
CA ALA A 637 -12.20 2.33 -4.86
C ALA A 637 -13.03 1.42 -5.78
N GLU A 638 -12.69 1.44 -7.07
CA GLU A 638 -13.32 0.59 -8.08
C GLU A 638 -12.27 -0.11 -8.93
N LEU A 639 -12.50 -1.40 -9.21
CA LEU A 639 -11.64 -2.20 -10.09
C LEU A 639 -12.37 -2.55 -11.39
N PHE A 640 -11.60 -2.64 -12.48
CA PHE A 640 -12.09 -2.94 -13.82
C PHE A 640 -10.99 -3.50 -14.74
N PHE A 641 -11.39 -4.12 -15.84
CA PHE A 641 -10.48 -4.35 -16.96
C PHE A 641 -10.58 -3.19 -17.96
N ALA A 642 -9.45 -2.60 -18.31
CA ALA A 642 -9.34 -1.53 -19.28
C ALA A 642 -9.03 -2.07 -20.68
N PHE A 643 -9.46 -1.31 -21.70
CA PHE A 643 -9.13 -1.56 -23.11
C PHE A 643 -8.21 -0.47 -23.64
N ASN A 644 -7.02 -0.86 -24.09
CA ASN A 644 -6.17 0.02 -24.87
C ASN A 644 -6.59 -0.05 -26.34
N ILE A 645 -7.09 1.07 -26.86
CA ILE A 645 -7.59 1.19 -28.23
C ILE A 645 -6.49 1.55 -29.24
N ASN A 646 -5.27 1.83 -28.77
CA ASN A 646 -4.09 2.16 -29.58
C ASN A 646 -2.84 1.39 -29.11
N VAL A 647 -2.89 0.07 -29.23
CA VAL A 647 -1.86 -0.83 -28.70
C VAL A 647 -0.52 -0.67 -29.44
N SER A 648 0.55 -0.46 -28.69
CA SER A 648 1.92 -0.45 -29.20
C SER A 648 2.35 -1.85 -29.63
N GLN A 649 2.34 -2.10 -30.94
CA GLN A 649 2.71 -3.41 -31.48
C GLN A 649 4.17 -3.77 -31.18
N SER A 650 5.10 -2.80 -31.24
CA SER A 650 6.52 -3.05 -30.96
C SER A 650 6.77 -3.41 -29.50
N ALA A 651 6.10 -2.73 -28.56
CA ALA A 651 6.20 -3.06 -27.16
C ALA A 651 5.52 -4.42 -26.87
N LEU A 652 4.36 -4.68 -27.46
CA LEU A 652 3.67 -5.98 -27.35
C LEU A 652 4.55 -7.14 -27.86
N HIS A 653 5.23 -6.98 -29.00
CA HIS A 653 6.17 -7.99 -29.53
C HIS A 653 7.42 -8.15 -28.65
N SER A 654 7.78 -7.11 -27.89
CA SER A 654 8.90 -7.17 -26.93
C SER A 654 8.54 -7.99 -25.70
N ILE A 655 7.25 -8.05 -25.32
CA ILE A 655 6.75 -8.95 -24.27
C ILE A 655 6.79 -10.40 -24.73
N ASN A 656 6.27 -10.69 -25.93
CA ASN A 656 6.35 -12.00 -26.57
C ASN A 656 6.34 -11.85 -28.10
N PRO A 657 7.38 -12.31 -28.83
CA PRO A 657 7.45 -12.19 -30.28
C PRO A 657 6.34 -12.91 -31.05
N ALA A 658 5.61 -13.83 -30.40
CA ALA A 658 4.46 -14.51 -30.99
C ALA A 658 3.17 -13.68 -30.89
N TYR A 659 3.08 -12.71 -29.97
CA TYR A 659 1.91 -11.84 -29.88
C TYR A 659 1.72 -11.06 -31.17
N SER A 660 0.48 -11.03 -31.65
CA SER A 660 0.12 -10.45 -32.94
C SER A 660 -1.30 -9.94 -32.87
N MET A 661 -1.46 -8.62 -32.95
CA MET A 661 -2.75 -7.94 -32.95
C MET A 661 -2.60 -6.59 -33.66
N PRO A 662 -3.59 -6.11 -34.44
CA PRO A 662 -3.55 -4.76 -34.96
C PRO A 662 -3.68 -3.73 -33.82
N SER A 663 -2.96 -2.61 -33.90
CA SER A 663 -2.96 -1.59 -32.83
C SER A 663 -4.36 -1.06 -32.49
N TRP A 664 -5.23 -0.99 -33.49
CA TRP A 664 -6.60 -0.50 -33.40
C TRP A 664 -7.65 -1.59 -33.12
N TYR A 665 -7.26 -2.83 -32.77
CA TYR A 665 -8.23 -3.93 -32.62
C TYR A 665 -9.37 -3.59 -31.65
N PHE A 666 -9.02 -3.01 -30.50
CA PHE A 666 -9.99 -2.58 -29.50
C PHE A 666 -10.59 -1.20 -29.77
N ALA A 667 -10.16 -0.46 -30.81
CA ALA A 667 -10.86 0.74 -31.24
C ALA A 667 -12.25 0.43 -31.82
N ASN A 668 -12.53 -0.81 -32.23
CA ASN A 668 -13.86 -1.19 -32.71
C ASN A 668 -14.84 -1.35 -31.52
N PRO A 669 -15.89 -0.53 -31.42
CA PRO A 669 -16.77 -0.50 -30.23
C PRO A 669 -17.58 -1.79 -30.08
N LEU A 670 -17.90 -2.48 -31.18
CA LEU A 670 -18.60 -3.76 -31.13
C LEU A 670 -17.71 -4.90 -30.61
N VAL A 671 -16.39 -4.79 -30.77
CA VAL A 671 -15.44 -5.75 -30.18
C VAL A 671 -15.41 -5.58 -28.67
N ARG A 672 -15.20 -4.37 -28.15
CA ARG A 672 -15.20 -4.13 -26.69
C ARG A 672 -16.53 -4.51 -26.05
N LYS A 673 -17.64 -4.19 -26.73
CA LYS A 673 -18.98 -4.64 -26.32
C LYS A 673 -19.10 -6.16 -26.28
N ALA A 674 -18.67 -6.87 -27.33
CA ALA A 674 -18.69 -8.33 -27.33
C ALA A 674 -17.88 -8.92 -26.17
N PHE A 675 -16.70 -8.35 -25.92
CA PHE A 675 -15.80 -8.77 -24.86
C PHE A 675 -16.41 -8.57 -23.46
N ALA A 676 -17.06 -7.43 -23.21
CA ALA A 676 -17.79 -7.17 -21.97
C ALA A 676 -18.94 -8.18 -21.75
N TYR A 677 -19.74 -8.47 -22.78
CA TYR A 677 -20.80 -9.49 -22.68
C TYR A 677 -20.26 -10.94 -22.59
N ALA A 678 -18.98 -11.17 -22.89
CA ALA A 678 -18.32 -12.46 -22.70
C ALA A 678 -17.76 -12.64 -21.28
N PHE A 679 -17.66 -11.58 -20.46
CA PHE A 679 -17.22 -11.68 -19.08
C PHE A 679 -18.34 -12.17 -18.16
N ASN A 680 -18.06 -13.18 -17.33
CA ASN A 680 -19.07 -13.74 -16.43
C ASN A 680 -19.01 -13.08 -15.04
N TYR A 681 -19.66 -11.92 -14.92
CA TYR A 681 -19.70 -11.10 -13.70
C TYR A 681 -20.19 -11.86 -12.46
N THR A 682 -21.26 -12.66 -12.60
CA THR A 682 -21.81 -13.43 -11.46
C THR A 682 -20.85 -14.51 -10.98
N GLN A 683 -20.20 -15.22 -11.91
CA GLN A 683 -19.19 -16.22 -11.57
C GLN A 683 -17.98 -15.57 -10.90
N TYR A 684 -17.55 -14.44 -11.44
CA TYR A 684 -16.44 -13.68 -10.89
C TYR A 684 -16.70 -13.28 -9.44
N ILE A 685 -17.75 -12.51 -9.17
CA ILE A 685 -18.06 -11.97 -7.84
C ILE A 685 -18.33 -13.08 -6.81
N ASN A 686 -19.11 -14.09 -7.17
CA ASN A 686 -19.53 -15.08 -6.19
C ASN A 686 -18.50 -16.18 -5.92
N ASN A 687 -17.70 -16.56 -6.93
CA ASN A 687 -16.88 -17.77 -6.87
C ASN A 687 -15.37 -17.53 -7.04
N ILE A 688 -14.97 -16.57 -7.88
CA ILE A 688 -13.55 -16.24 -8.11
C ILE A 688 -13.08 -15.25 -7.05
N LEU A 689 -13.64 -14.03 -7.05
CA LEU A 689 -13.48 -13.07 -5.95
C LEU A 689 -13.98 -13.70 -4.65
N GLY A 690 -15.15 -14.35 -4.72
CA GLY A 690 -15.53 -15.37 -3.75
C GLY A 690 -16.46 -14.89 -2.65
N ASN A 691 -17.26 -13.85 -2.88
CA ASN A 691 -18.20 -13.33 -1.87
C ASN A 691 -19.10 -14.44 -1.30
N ALA A 692 -19.74 -15.21 -2.18
CA ALA A 692 -20.62 -16.30 -1.79
C ALA A 692 -19.84 -17.53 -1.33
N LYS A 693 -18.69 -17.82 -1.96
CA LYS A 693 -17.85 -18.98 -1.68
C LYS A 693 -17.20 -18.93 -0.29
N TYR A 694 -16.73 -17.76 0.12
CA TYR A 694 -16.00 -17.55 1.37
C TYR A 694 -16.85 -16.91 2.47
N HIS A 695 -18.10 -16.55 2.17
CA HIS A 695 -18.99 -15.84 3.09
C HIS A 695 -18.34 -14.56 3.65
N PHE A 696 -17.71 -13.79 2.77
CA PHE A 696 -16.95 -12.61 3.10
C PHE A 696 -17.21 -11.53 2.06
N ASN A 697 -17.30 -10.26 2.46
CA ASN A 697 -17.61 -9.17 1.55
C ASN A 697 -16.32 -8.57 0.98
N PHE A 698 -15.94 -8.95 -0.25
CA PHE A 698 -14.79 -8.36 -0.94
C PHE A 698 -15.15 -7.09 -1.73
N GLY A 699 -16.44 -6.87 -1.97
CA GLY A 699 -16.92 -5.77 -2.79
C GLY A 699 -18.22 -6.08 -3.51
N SER A 700 -18.77 -5.07 -4.17
CA SER A 700 -20.10 -5.11 -4.80
C SER A 700 -20.02 -4.78 -6.29
N PRO A 701 -20.80 -5.47 -7.16
CA PRO A 701 -20.83 -5.13 -8.58
C PRO A 701 -21.26 -3.68 -8.79
N TYR A 702 -20.51 -2.95 -9.60
CA TYR A 702 -20.85 -1.61 -10.07
C TYR A 702 -20.48 -1.49 -11.55
N CYS A 703 -21.15 -0.60 -12.27
CA CYS A 703 -20.94 -0.38 -13.71
C CYS A 703 -20.96 1.10 -14.02
N GLY A 704 -19.89 1.81 -13.67
CA GLY A 704 -19.73 3.25 -13.83
C GLY A 704 -18.38 3.67 -13.25
N ALA A 705 -18.21 4.94 -12.92
CA ALA A 705 -17.04 5.44 -12.19
C ALA A 705 -17.44 6.11 -10.86
N LEU A 706 -18.63 6.71 -10.81
CA LEU A 706 -19.14 7.43 -9.64
C LEU A 706 -19.77 6.47 -8.65
N ILE A 707 -18.93 5.72 -7.94
CA ILE A 707 -19.27 4.69 -6.96
C ILE A 707 -19.96 5.22 -5.69
N GLN A 708 -20.52 4.29 -4.90
CA GLN A 708 -21.22 4.65 -3.67
C GLN A 708 -20.25 5.28 -2.66
N GLY A 709 -20.60 6.46 -2.16
CA GLY A 709 -19.80 7.21 -1.18
C GLY A 709 -19.22 8.50 -1.75
N LEU A 710 -19.10 8.60 -3.07
CA LEU A 710 -18.77 9.86 -3.75
C LEU A 710 -19.99 10.77 -3.83
N ASP A 711 -19.72 12.06 -3.96
CA ASP A 711 -20.71 13.01 -4.42
C ASP A 711 -21.26 12.59 -5.79
N TYR A 712 -22.54 12.89 -6.02
CA TYR A 712 -23.24 12.57 -7.26
C TYR A 712 -23.26 11.08 -7.64
N TYR A 713 -23.07 10.16 -6.69
CA TYR A 713 -23.26 8.72 -6.88
C TYR A 713 -24.52 8.41 -7.71
N ILE A 714 -24.36 7.61 -8.76
CA ILE A 714 -25.46 7.19 -9.62
C ILE A 714 -25.85 5.74 -9.28
N PRO A 715 -27.06 5.49 -8.75
CA PRO A 715 -27.50 4.13 -8.47
C PRO A 715 -27.51 3.28 -9.75
N PRO A 716 -27.10 2.00 -9.72
CA PRO A 716 -27.15 1.12 -10.88
C PRO A 716 -28.53 1.02 -11.56
N SER A 717 -29.61 1.29 -10.82
CA SER A 717 -30.97 1.33 -11.38
C SER A 717 -31.23 2.49 -12.34
N GLU A 718 -30.39 3.53 -12.32
CA GLU A 718 -30.46 4.70 -13.20
C GLU A 718 -29.43 4.63 -14.35
N LEU A 719 -28.52 3.67 -14.31
CA LEU A 719 -27.54 3.43 -15.37
C LEU A 719 -28.14 2.50 -16.43
N THR A 720 -27.90 2.82 -17.68
CA THR A 720 -28.40 2.06 -18.82
C THR A 720 -27.25 1.44 -19.60
N GLY A 721 -27.47 0.25 -20.14
CA GLY A 721 -26.48 -0.41 -21.01
C GLY A 721 -25.39 -1.19 -20.29
N CYS A 722 -25.44 -1.32 -18.96
CA CYS A 722 -24.48 -2.14 -18.22
C CYS A 722 -24.44 -3.58 -18.79
N PRO A 723 -23.25 -4.08 -19.16
CA PRO A 723 -23.10 -5.39 -19.79
C PRO A 723 -23.53 -6.52 -18.85
N THR A 724 -24.06 -7.59 -19.44
CA THR A 724 -24.42 -8.82 -18.73
C THR A 724 -23.82 -10.02 -19.44
N PHE A 725 -23.58 -11.12 -18.74
CA PHE A 725 -22.98 -12.29 -19.35
C PHE A 725 -23.92 -12.94 -20.38
N ASN A 726 -23.54 -12.93 -21.66
CA ASN A 726 -24.28 -13.55 -22.75
C ASN A 726 -23.36 -13.88 -23.96
N LEU A 727 -22.83 -15.10 -24.00
CA LEU A 727 -21.94 -15.56 -25.09
C LEU A 727 -22.60 -15.58 -26.47
N THR A 728 -23.92 -15.81 -26.54
CA THR A 728 -24.62 -15.83 -27.83
C THR A 728 -24.67 -14.43 -28.43
N TYR A 729 -24.99 -13.43 -27.60
CA TYR A 729 -25.00 -12.04 -28.02
C TYR A 729 -23.58 -11.51 -28.28
N ALA A 730 -22.60 -11.86 -27.44
CA ALA A 730 -21.21 -11.54 -27.68
C ALA A 730 -20.69 -12.07 -29.03
N ARG A 731 -21.03 -13.31 -29.40
CA ARG A 731 -20.71 -13.85 -30.73
C ARG A 731 -21.38 -13.07 -31.86
N GLN A 732 -22.65 -12.71 -31.72
CA GLN A 732 -23.36 -11.90 -32.71
C GLN A 732 -22.66 -10.54 -32.90
N LEU A 733 -22.28 -9.88 -31.81
CA LEU A 733 -21.55 -8.62 -31.86
C LEU A 733 -20.19 -8.74 -32.56
N MET A 734 -19.45 -9.83 -32.34
CA MET A 734 -18.22 -10.11 -33.09
C MET A 734 -18.47 -10.28 -34.60
N GLN A 735 -19.58 -10.90 -35.00
CA GLN A 735 -19.93 -11.03 -36.42
C GLN A 735 -20.31 -9.68 -37.03
N GLU A 736 -21.04 -8.85 -36.29
CA GLU A 736 -21.45 -7.51 -36.71
C GLU A 736 -20.29 -6.50 -36.73
N SER A 737 -19.27 -6.70 -35.89
CA SER A 737 -18.07 -5.83 -35.84
C SER A 737 -17.24 -5.88 -37.12
N GLY A 738 -17.42 -6.92 -37.94
CA GLY A 738 -16.58 -7.19 -39.11
C GLY A 738 -15.20 -7.78 -38.77
N PHE A 739 -14.93 -8.06 -37.48
CA PHE A 739 -13.66 -8.64 -37.02
C PHE A 739 -13.75 -10.14 -36.71
N TYR A 740 -14.92 -10.76 -36.86
CA TYR A 740 -15.05 -12.22 -36.79
C TYR A 740 -14.13 -12.88 -37.82
N ASN A 741 -13.26 -13.79 -37.38
CA ASN A 741 -12.15 -14.41 -38.12
C ASN A 741 -10.87 -13.59 -38.32
N ILE A 742 -10.71 -12.43 -37.67
CA ILE A 742 -9.39 -11.81 -37.55
C ILE A 742 -8.64 -12.54 -36.44
N SER A 743 -7.51 -13.18 -36.78
CA SER A 743 -6.67 -13.84 -35.79
C SER A 743 -5.88 -12.81 -34.99
N VAL A 744 -5.99 -12.91 -33.66
CA VAL A 744 -5.29 -12.08 -32.70
C VAL A 744 -4.73 -12.95 -31.60
N TYR A 745 -3.49 -12.68 -31.17
CA TYR A 745 -2.85 -13.33 -30.05
C TYR A 745 -2.25 -12.27 -29.14
N PHE A 746 -2.80 -12.12 -27.94
CA PHE A 746 -2.44 -11.05 -27.01
C PHE A 746 -2.65 -11.47 -25.55
N PRO A 747 -1.98 -10.81 -24.59
CA PRO A 747 -2.18 -11.06 -23.17
C PRO A 747 -3.37 -10.29 -22.59
N ILE A 748 -4.02 -10.86 -21.59
CA ILE A 748 -4.79 -10.13 -20.58
C ILE A 748 -3.85 -9.92 -19.39
N VAL A 749 -3.40 -8.69 -19.18
CA VAL A 749 -2.34 -8.38 -18.22
C VAL A 749 -2.92 -8.20 -16.81
N ILE A 750 -2.34 -8.88 -15.84
CA ILE A 750 -2.74 -8.88 -14.43
C ILE A 750 -1.51 -8.56 -13.57
N ALA A 751 -1.70 -7.78 -12.51
CA ALA A 751 -0.63 -7.53 -11.56
C ALA A 751 -0.08 -8.86 -11.02
N SER A 752 1.25 -8.97 -10.96
CA SER A 752 1.92 -10.16 -10.42
C SER A 752 1.41 -10.44 -9.01
N GLY A 753 1.21 -11.72 -8.66
CA GLY A 753 0.74 -12.13 -7.33
C GLY A 753 -0.79 -12.17 -7.19
N ASP A 754 -1.51 -11.48 -8.05
CA ASP A 754 -2.98 -11.48 -8.05
C ASP A 754 -3.54 -12.74 -8.73
N THR A 755 -3.61 -13.82 -7.95
CA THR A 755 -4.17 -15.09 -8.42
C THR A 755 -5.68 -15.05 -8.62
N THR A 756 -6.38 -14.11 -7.98
CA THR A 756 -7.83 -13.98 -8.05
C THR A 756 -8.21 -13.52 -9.45
N ASP A 757 -7.64 -12.40 -9.89
CA ASP A 757 -7.98 -11.79 -11.16
C ASP A 757 -7.27 -12.45 -12.34
N PHE A 758 -6.15 -13.14 -12.10
CA PHE A 758 -5.60 -14.09 -13.07
C PHE A 758 -6.58 -15.22 -13.39
N THR A 759 -7.27 -15.77 -12.37
CA THR A 759 -8.31 -16.78 -12.58
C THR A 759 -9.52 -16.21 -13.32
N ALA A 760 -9.89 -14.95 -13.05
CA ALA A 760 -10.95 -14.25 -13.77
C ALA A 760 -10.59 -14.06 -15.25
N ALA A 761 -9.34 -13.67 -15.54
CA ALA A 761 -8.82 -13.54 -16.89
C ALA A 761 -8.75 -14.89 -17.62
N GLN A 762 -8.47 -16.02 -16.93
CA GLN A 762 -8.52 -17.36 -17.52
C GLN A 762 -9.94 -17.72 -17.96
N MET A 763 -10.91 -17.54 -17.05
CA MET A 763 -12.33 -17.74 -17.36
C MET A 763 -12.76 -16.88 -18.56
N TRP A 764 -12.30 -15.63 -18.61
CA TRP A 764 -12.65 -14.72 -19.70
C TRP A 764 -11.99 -15.11 -21.02
N ALA A 765 -10.71 -15.48 -21.01
CA ALA A 765 -10.00 -15.95 -22.20
C ALA A 765 -10.68 -17.18 -22.84
N GLU A 766 -11.14 -18.14 -22.04
CA GLU A 766 -11.91 -19.29 -22.52
C GLU A 766 -13.24 -18.86 -23.16
N ALA A 767 -13.95 -17.91 -22.54
CA ALA A 767 -15.18 -17.35 -23.07
C ALA A 767 -14.96 -16.58 -24.40
N LEU A 768 -13.86 -15.83 -24.51
CA LEU A 768 -13.48 -15.10 -25.71
C LEU A 768 -13.17 -16.05 -26.89
N GLN A 769 -12.43 -17.13 -26.63
CA GLN A 769 -12.18 -18.15 -27.65
C GLN A 769 -13.47 -18.89 -28.07
N ALA A 770 -14.44 -19.03 -27.16
CA ALA A 770 -15.72 -19.62 -27.47
C ALA A 770 -16.57 -18.73 -28.40
N ILE A 771 -16.48 -17.41 -28.31
CA ILE A 771 -17.26 -16.52 -29.21
C ILE A 771 -16.63 -16.41 -30.61
N ASP A 772 -15.30 -16.44 -30.72
CA ASP A 772 -14.55 -16.55 -31.99
C ASP A 772 -13.25 -17.38 -31.78
N PRO A 773 -13.08 -18.53 -32.46
CA PRO A 773 -11.92 -19.40 -32.28
C PRO A 773 -10.57 -18.77 -32.71
N ASN A 774 -10.59 -17.63 -33.41
CA ASN A 774 -9.40 -16.90 -33.85
C ASN A 774 -8.90 -15.89 -32.79
N ILE A 775 -9.64 -15.71 -31.69
CA ILE A 775 -9.17 -14.95 -30.53
C ILE A 775 -8.33 -15.88 -29.66
N HIS A 776 -7.04 -15.59 -29.59
CA HIS A 776 -6.11 -16.23 -28.68
C HIS A 776 -5.75 -15.23 -27.56
N ALA A 777 -6.66 -15.03 -26.62
CA ALA A 777 -6.34 -14.28 -25.39
C ALA A 777 -5.70 -15.23 -24.37
N GLN A 778 -4.71 -14.77 -23.60
CA GLN A 778 -4.19 -15.53 -22.47
C GLN A 778 -3.82 -14.63 -21.30
N PRO A 779 -4.07 -15.02 -20.05
CA PRO A 779 -3.63 -14.25 -18.90
C PRO A 779 -2.10 -14.19 -18.80
N LEU A 780 -1.60 -13.03 -18.37
CA LEU A 780 -0.19 -12.77 -18.17
C LEU A 780 0.00 -11.96 -16.90
N TYR A 781 0.89 -12.41 -16.02
CA TYR A 781 1.34 -11.57 -14.92
C TYR A 781 2.26 -10.45 -15.41
N MET A 782 2.23 -9.29 -14.78
CA MET A 782 3.22 -8.21 -14.97
C MET A 782 3.41 -7.49 -13.63
N PRO A 783 4.63 -7.08 -13.23
CA PRO A 783 4.77 -6.26 -12.02
C PRO A 783 3.93 -4.98 -12.14
N GLY A 784 3.24 -4.57 -11.07
CA GLY A 784 2.38 -3.37 -11.11
C GLY A 784 3.17 -2.14 -11.57
N VAL A 785 4.37 -1.96 -11.04
CA VAL A 785 5.31 -0.88 -11.44
C VAL A 785 5.61 -0.84 -12.94
N THR A 786 5.62 -2.00 -13.62
CA THR A 786 5.81 -2.06 -15.08
C THR A 786 4.52 -1.72 -15.81
N MET A 787 3.37 -2.15 -15.30
CA MET A 787 2.07 -1.78 -15.87
C MET A 787 1.88 -0.26 -15.84
N TYR A 788 2.21 0.40 -14.73
CA TYR A 788 2.11 1.85 -14.62
C TYR A 788 3.05 2.59 -15.58
N GLY A 789 4.33 2.18 -15.65
CA GLY A 789 5.26 2.75 -16.64
C GLY A 789 4.86 2.49 -18.10
N ASP A 790 4.11 1.42 -18.36
CA ASP A 790 3.60 1.16 -19.70
C ASP A 790 2.43 2.08 -20.09
N LEU A 791 1.79 2.83 -19.17
CA LEU A 791 0.67 3.76 -19.45
C LEU A 791 1.09 5.08 -20.14
N VAL A 792 2.05 4.99 -21.05
CA VAL A 792 2.51 6.10 -21.89
C VAL A 792 1.73 6.10 -23.22
N PRO A 793 1.11 7.21 -23.64
CA PRO A 793 0.32 7.31 -24.87
C PRO A 793 1.07 6.81 -26.11
N GLY A 794 0.46 5.86 -26.81
CA GLY A 794 1.02 5.23 -28.02
C GLY A 794 2.19 4.28 -27.77
N GLN A 795 2.62 4.08 -26.52
CA GLN A 795 3.68 3.13 -26.12
C GLN A 795 3.13 1.95 -25.32
N ASN A 796 1.93 2.06 -24.75
CA ASN A 796 1.26 1.01 -23.99
C ASN A 796 1.06 -0.29 -24.80
N PRO A 797 1.67 -1.43 -24.39
CA PRO A 797 1.52 -2.72 -25.04
C PRO A 797 0.29 -3.51 -24.56
N MET A 798 -0.35 -3.09 -23.46
CA MET A 798 -1.39 -3.84 -22.77
C MET A 798 -2.73 -3.65 -23.46
N GLY A 799 -3.09 -4.55 -24.38
CA GLY A 799 -4.40 -4.49 -25.05
C GLY A 799 -5.58 -4.59 -24.07
N ILE A 800 -5.44 -5.43 -23.06
CA ILE A 800 -6.35 -5.54 -21.92
C ILE A 800 -5.50 -5.70 -20.66
N TYR A 801 -5.84 -4.97 -19.61
CA TYR A 801 -5.24 -5.16 -18.29
C TYR A 801 -6.27 -4.93 -17.17
N PHE A 802 -6.04 -5.55 -16.02
CA PHE A 802 -6.83 -5.32 -14.80
C PHE A 802 -6.18 -4.24 -13.94
N SER A 803 -6.96 -3.25 -13.53
CA SER A 803 -6.53 -2.16 -12.65
C SER A 803 -7.74 -1.57 -11.93
N GLY A 804 -7.58 -0.41 -11.31
CA GLY A 804 -8.67 0.35 -10.73
C GLY A 804 -8.25 1.72 -10.28
N TRP A 805 -9.23 2.47 -9.78
CA TRP A 805 -9.02 3.79 -9.21
C TRP A 805 -9.36 3.77 -7.72
N ILE A 806 -8.52 4.44 -6.94
CA ILE A 806 -8.68 4.65 -5.51
C ILE A 806 -8.75 6.16 -5.32
N ALA A 807 -9.73 6.64 -4.54
CA ALA A 807 -9.93 8.07 -4.38
C ALA A 807 -8.68 8.78 -3.83
N ASP A 808 -8.25 9.82 -4.53
CA ASP A 808 -7.35 10.85 -3.99
C ASP A 808 -8.16 11.79 -3.09
N TYR A 809 -9.41 12.06 -3.48
CA TYR A 809 -10.37 12.85 -2.72
C TYR A 809 -11.83 12.50 -3.07
N PRO A 810 -12.79 12.70 -2.16
CA PRO A 810 -14.16 12.19 -2.30
C PRO A 810 -15.08 13.06 -3.19
N LEU A 811 -14.58 13.62 -4.30
CA LEU A 811 -15.41 14.36 -5.27
C LEU A 811 -15.61 13.55 -6.55
N ALA A 812 -16.65 13.87 -7.32
CA ALA A 812 -16.95 13.12 -8.54
C ALA A 812 -15.89 13.34 -9.63
N SER A 813 -15.32 14.54 -9.69
CA SER A 813 -14.21 14.90 -10.59
C SER A 813 -12.98 13.99 -10.40
N ASP A 814 -12.73 13.51 -9.18
CA ASP A 814 -11.63 12.59 -8.88
C ASP A 814 -11.76 11.22 -9.55
N PHE A 815 -12.98 10.78 -9.87
CA PHE A 815 -13.22 9.54 -10.59
C PHE A 815 -13.47 9.80 -12.07
N ALA A 816 -14.33 10.77 -12.38
CA ALA A 816 -14.73 11.05 -13.75
C ALA A 816 -13.54 11.50 -14.63
N ASN A 817 -12.62 12.30 -14.11
CA ASN A 817 -11.54 12.85 -14.91
C ASN A 817 -10.45 11.83 -15.27
N PRO A 818 -9.84 11.10 -14.32
CA PRO A 818 -8.83 10.10 -14.65
C PRO A 818 -9.38 8.91 -15.46
N ILE A 819 -10.67 8.56 -15.29
CA ILE A 819 -11.30 7.39 -15.91
C ILE A 819 -11.94 7.74 -17.27
N TYR A 820 -12.59 8.90 -17.44
CA TYR A 820 -13.37 9.20 -18.66
C TYR A 820 -12.85 10.35 -19.51
N LEU A 821 -12.19 11.35 -18.93
CA LEU A 821 -11.76 12.53 -19.67
C LEU A 821 -10.54 12.21 -20.52
N GLN A 822 -10.50 12.72 -21.75
CA GLN A 822 -9.33 12.64 -22.61
C GLN A 822 -8.11 13.27 -21.93
N GLY A 823 -6.99 12.54 -21.93
CA GLY A 823 -5.78 12.94 -21.22
C GLY A 823 -5.73 12.43 -19.77
N GLY A 824 -6.87 11.98 -19.23
CA GLY A 824 -6.95 11.28 -17.94
C GLY A 824 -6.00 10.10 -17.82
N PHE A 825 -5.71 9.72 -16.56
CA PHE A 825 -4.74 8.68 -16.23
C PHE A 825 -4.87 7.41 -17.08
N PHE A 826 -6.09 6.87 -17.20
CA PHE A 826 -6.36 5.68 -18.03
C PHE A 826 -6.49 6.03 -19.51
N THR A 827 -7.32 7.03 -19.84
CA THR A 827 -7.68 7.34 -21.23
C THR A 827 -6.47 7.74 -22.07
N SER A 828 -5.50 8.43 -21.47
CA SER A 828 -4.25 8.85 -22.12
C SER A 828 -3.41 7.65 -22.54
N GLY A 829 -3.06 6.78 -21.60
CA GLY A 829 -2.27 5.57 -21.85
C GLY A 829 -2.98 4.56 -22.76
N ASP A 830 -4.31 4.54 -22.74
CA ASP A 830 -5.14 3.62 -23.52
C ASP A 830 -5.53 4.15 -24.91
N GLY A 831 -5.08 5.35 -25.27
CA GLY A 831 -5.26 5.92 -26.60
C GLY A 831 -6.66 6.48 -26.89
N TRP A 832 -7.46 6.74 -25.86
CA TRP A 832 -8.75 7.41 -25.94
C TRP A 832 -8.57 8.91 -26.25
N ASP A 833 -8.39 9.19 -27.54
CA ASP A 833 -8.25 10.53 -28.10
C ASP A 833 -9.19 10.73 -29.30
N VAL A 834 -9.93 11.84 -29.31
CA VAL A 834 -10.91 12.17 -30.36
C VAL A 834 -10.25 12.29 -31.73
N ASN A 835 -9.06 12.91 -31.81
CA ASN A 835 -8.35 13.08 -33.08
C ASN A 835 -7.82 11.75 -33.61
N TYR A 836 -7.34 10.86 -32.74
CA TYR A 836 -6.94 9.50 -33.06
C TYR A 836 -8.10 8.75 -33.71
N LEU A 837 -9.28 8.74 -33.08
CA LEU A 837 -10.47 8.05 -33.61
C LEU A 837 -10.94 8.64 -34.95
N ILE A 838 -10.95 9.97 -35.11
CA ILE A 838 -11.29 10.63 -36.38
C ILE A 838 -10.29 10.25 -37.49
N ASN A 839 -8.99 10.27 -37.19
CA ASN A 839 -7.96 9.93 -38.15
C ASN A 839 -8.01 8.45 -38.54
N LEU A 840 -8.25 7.58 -37.56
CA LEU A 840 -8.44 6.15 -37.78
C LEU A 840 -9.69 5.89 -38.64
N SER A 841 -10.80 6.58 -38.36
CA SER A 841 -12.01 6.53 -39.19
C SER A 841 -11.72 6.89 -40.64
N ALA A 842 -11.00 7.99 -40.89
CA ALA A 842 -10.64 8.42 -42.24
C ALA A 842 -9.75 7.38 -42.94
N TYR A 843 -8.88 6.69 -42.19
CA TYR A 843 -8.03 5.63 -42.71
C TYR A 843 -8.83 4.40 -43.16
N PHE A 844 -9.78 3.93 -42.35
CA PHE A 844 -10.74 2.87 -42.69
C PHE A 844 -11.63 3.26 -43.89
N ASN A 845 -12.15 4.49 -43.93
CA ASN A 845 -12.99 4.97 -45.04
C ASN A 845 -12.26 4.98 -46.38
N ALA A 846 -10.93 5.11 -46.36
CA ALA A 846 -10.10 5.07 -47.55
C ALA A 846 -9.71 3.64 -47.98
N SER A 847 -10.19 2.59 -47.28
CA SER A 847 -9.85 1.17 -47.50
C SER A 847 -8.34 0.93 -47.58
N LYS A 848 -7.60 1.52 -46.63
CA LYS A 848 -6.13 1.50 -46.60
C LYS A 848 -5.55 0.42 -45.69
N ILE A 849 -6.38 -0.33 -44.97
CA ILE A 849 -5.88 -1.34 -44.03
C ILE A 849 -5.54 -2.62 -44.78
N SER A 850 -4.33 -3.11 -44.55
CA SER A 850 -3.91 -4.44 -44.99
C SER A 850 -3.66 -5.31 -43.75
N TRP A 851 -4.70 -6.02 -43.30
CA TRP A 851 -4.59 -7.00 -42.22
C TRP A 851 -5.24 -8.34 -42.60
N PRO A 852 -4.60 -9.50 -42.35
CA PRO A 852 -5.19 -10.80 -42.65
C PRO A 852 -6.54 -11.01 -41.98
N GLY A 853 -7.53 -11.47 -42.76
CA GLY A 853 -8.89 -11.74 -42.27
C GLY A 853 -9.84 -10.53 -42.34
N LEU A 854 -9.33 -9.29 -42.43
CA LEU A 854 -10.18 -8.11 -42.62
C LEU A 854 -10.59 -7.98 -44.09
N SER A 855 -11.90 -7.88 -44.35
CA SER A 855 -12.44 -7.65 -45.69
C SER A 855 -12.43 -6.15 -46.03
N PRO A 856 -11.78 -5.72 -47.13
CA PRO A 856 -11.77 -4.30 -47.52
C PRO A 856 -13.16 -3.69 -47.75
N SER A 857 -14.15 -4.53 -48.09
CA SER A 857 -15.54 -4.11 -48.28
C SER A 857 -16.24 -3.68 -46.98
N LEU A 858 -15.74 -4.11 -45.82
CA LEU A 858 -16.28 -3.76 -44.51
C LEU A 858 -15.63 -2.48 -43.95
N GLU A 859 -14.45 -2.09 -44.44
CA GLU A 859 -13.70 -0.96 -43.87
C GLU A 859 -14.50 0.36 -43.84
N PRO A 860 -15.24 0.77 -44.88
CA PRO A 860 -16.03 2.02 -44.81
C PRO A 860 -17.15 1.98 -43.75
N GLN A 861 -17.73 0.80 -43.48
CA GLN A 861 -18.72 0.67 -42.42
C GLN A 861 -18.07 0.83 -41.03
N ILE A 862 -16.87 0.27 -40.86
CA ILE A 862 -16.09 0.39 -39.62
C ILE A 862 -15.63 1.83 -39.41
N GLY A 863 -15.14 2.47 -40.48
CA GLY A 863 -14.78 3.89 -40.46
C GLY A 863 -15.95 4.76 -40.02
N LYS A 864 -17.18 4.48 -40.48
CA LYS A 864 -18.37 5.18 -40.01
C LYS A 864 -18.63 4.97 -38.50
N MET A 865 -18.50 3.74 -37.99
CA MET A 865 -18.69 3.46 -36.57
C MET A 865 -17.66 4.21 -35.71
N LEU A 866 -16.38 4.20 -36.10
CA LEU A 866 -15.31 4.92 -35.40
C LEU A 866 -15.54 6.43 -35.37
N TRP A 867 -16.09 7.01 -36.45
CA TRP A 867 -16.43 8.43 -36.44
C TRP A 867 -17.58 8.74 -35.47
N GLN A 868 -18.60 7.89 -35.42
CA GLN A 868 -19.72 8.05 -34.49
C GLN A 868 -19.24 7.98 -33.04
N GLU A 869 -18.40 6.98 -32.75
CA GLU A 869 -17.75 6.82 -31.46
C GLU A 869 -16.86 8.02 -31.08
N ALA A 870 -16.10 8.59 -32.03
CA ALA A 870 -15.33 9.80 -31.78
C ALA A 870 -16.21 10.98 -31.34
N MET A 871 -17.40 11.11 -31.93
CA MET A 871 -18.37 12.16 -31.56
C MET A 871 -19.04 11.87 -30.22
N GLU A 872 -19.36 10.61 -29.91
CA GLU A 872 -19.88 10.20 -28.61
C GLU A 872 -18.84 10.44 -27.51
N TYR A 873 -17.57 10.12 -27.76
CA TYR A 873 -16.48 10.41 -26.83
C TYR A 873 -16.25 11.92 -26.68
N GLN A 874 -16.31 12.71 -27.76
CA GLN A 874 -16.27 14.16 -27.66
C GLN A 874 -17.42 14.70 -26.79
N GLN A 875 -18.64 14.18 -26.96
CA GLN A 875 -19.78 14.55 -26.13
C GLN A 875 -19.56 14.18 -24.66
N LEU A 876 -18.99 13.00 -24.37
CA LEU A 876 -18.61 12.60 -23.02
C LEU A 876 -17.66 13.62 -22.39
N ASN A 877 -16.57 13.98 -23.09
CA ASN A 877 -15.61 14.99 -22.63
C ASN A 877 -16.30 16.33 -22.29
N GLU A 878 -17.18 16.82 -23.19
CA GLU A 878 -17.92 18.07 -22.95
C GLU A 878 -18.88 17.99 -21.77
N LEU A 879 -19.48 16.82 -21.51
CA LEU A 879 -20.39 16.61 -20.38
C LEU A 879 -19.64 16.59 -19.05
N ILE A 880 -18.50 15.88 -18.99
CA ILE A 880 -17.66 15.82 -17.78
C ILE A 880 -17.16 17.22 -17.41
N LEU A 881 -16.59 17.97 -18.37
CA LEU A 881 -16.12 19.34 -18.09
C LEU A 881 -17.24 20.28 -17.62
N LYS A 882 -18.46 20.16 -18.18
CA LYS A 882 -19.63 20.93 -17.71
C LYS A 882 -20.10 20.47 -16.32
N ALA A 883 -19.97 19.17 -16.03
CA ALA A 883 -20.33 18.61 -14.74
C ALA A 883 -19.40 19.13 -13.64
N ASP A 884 -18.09 19.18 -13.91
CA ASP A 884 -17.08 19.78 -13.03
C ASP A 884 -17.37 21.27 -12.79
N GLU A 885 -17.67 22.05 -13.84
CA GLU A 885 -18.08 23.45 -13.68
C GLU A 885 -19.33 23.60 -12.80
N ALA A 886 -20.29 22.68 -12.92
CA ALA A 886 -21.50 22.67 -12.10
C ALA A 886 -21.23 22.22 -10.65
N GLU A 887 -20.36 21.23 -10.43
CA GLU A 887 -19.90 20.78 -9.12
C GLU A 887 -19.22 21.95 -8.37
N LEU A 888 -18.27 22.64 -9.02
CA LEU A 888 -17.58 23.79 -8.45
C LEU A 888 -18.50 24.98 -8.17
N ALA A 889 -19.52 25.18 -9.01
CA ALA A 889 -20.55 26.19 -8.77
C ALA A 889 -21.58 25.79 -7.69
N ASN A 890 -21.41 24.61 -7.06
CA ASN A 890 -22.36 24.00 -6.13
C ASN A 890 -23.78 23.88 -6.71
N ASN A 891 -23.89 23.67 -8.03
CA ASN A 891 -25.14 23.44 -8.73
C ASN A 891 -25.45 21.94 -8.79
N VAL A 892 -25.81 21.40 -7.62
CA VAL A 892 -25.99 19.96 -7.39
C VAL A 892 -26.90 19.29 -8.42
N THR A 893 -27.99 19.95 -8.82
CA THR A 893 -28.93 19.39 -9.79
C THR A 893 -28.32 19.30 -11.18
N ALA A 894 -27.58 20.31 -11.63
CA ALA A 894 -26.94 20.27 -12.94
C ALA A 894 -25.79 19.26 -12.97
N ALA A 895 -24.91 19.29 -11.95
CA ALA A 895 -23.80 18.35 -11.82
C ALA A 895 -24.28 16.90 -11.88
N TYR A 896 -25.27 16.53 -11.06
CA TYR A 896 -25.84 15.17 -11.06
C TYR A 896 -26.36 14.74 -12.44
N GLN A 897 -27.11 15.61 -13.14
CA GLN A 897 -27.68 15.26 -14.44
C GLN A 897 -26.60 15.10 -15.52
N LEU A 898 -25.58 15.98 -15.51
CA LEU A 898 -24.47 15.95 -16.47
C LEU A 898 -23.59 14.73 -16.24
N PHE A 899 -23.21 14.44 -14.99
CA PHE A 899 -22.47 13.23 -14.65
C PHE A 899 -23.24 11.96 -15.01
N ARG A 900 -24.54 11.90 -14.71
CA ARG A 900 -25.37 10.73 -15.09
C ARG A 900 -25.45 10.54 -16.61
N GLU A 901 -25.53 11.62 -17.38
CA GLU A 901 -25.49 11.53 -18.84
C GLU A 901 -24.12 11.05 -19.33
N GLY A 902 -23.04 11.58 -18.74
CA GLY A 902 -21.67 11.14 -19.00
C GLY A 902 -21.47 9.64 -18.73
N GLU A 903 -21.85 9.15 -17.55
CA GLU A 903 -21.82 7.73 -17.18
C GLU A 903 -22.55 6.85 -18.20
N ASN A 904 -23.75 7.24 -18.62
CA ASN A 904 -24.50 6.49 -19.63
C ASN A 904 -23.77 6.42 -20.98
N ILE A 905 -23.08 7.48 -21.40
CA ILE A 905 -22.26 7.46 -22.61
C ILE A 905 -21.01 6.59 -22.41
N ALA A 906 -20.30 6.73 -21.30
CA ALA A 906 -19.10 5.93 -21.00
C ALA A 906 -19.40 4.42 -20.99
N ILE A 907 -20.51 4.01 -20.37
CA ILE A 907 -20.98 2.62 -20.39
C ILE A 907 -21.31 2.15 -21.81
N GLN A 908 -21.89 3.02 -22.65
CA GLN A 908 -22.19 2.71 -24.06
C GLN A 908 -20.94 2.68 -24.95
N LEU A 909 -19.89 3.39 -24.56
CA LEU A 909 -18.58 3.31 -25.17
C LEU A 909 -17.84 2.03 -24.76
N TYR A 910 -18.27 1.28 -23.74
CA TYR A 910 -17.58 0.06 -23.27
C TYR A 910 -16.07 0.32 -23.08
N MET A 911 -15.72 1.44 -22.45
CA MET A 911 -14.32 1.78 -22.14
C MET A 911 -13.69 0.74 -21.21
N TYR A 912 -14.53 0.10 -20.39
CA TYR A 912 -14.14 -0.85 -19.36
C TYR A 912 -15.05 -2.09 -19.34
N VAL A 913 -14.49 -3.18 -18.82
CA VAL A 913 -15.27 -4.27 -18.20
C VAL A 913 -15.26 -4.01 -16.70
N TYR A 914 -16.28 -3.29 -16.23
CA TYR A 914 -16.46 -2.94 -14.81
C TYR A 914 -16.53 -4.19 -13.94
N ALA A 915 -15.72 -4.26 -12.88
CA ALA A 915 -15.64 -5.45 -12.05
C ALA A 915 -16.46 -5.26 -10.76
N TYR A 916 -15.98 -4.42 -9.84
CA TYR A 916 -16.63 -4.17 -8.56
C TYR A 916 -16.09 -2.93 -7.85
N GLN A 917 -16.94 -2.31 -7.03
CA GLN A 917 -16.52 -1.41 -5.96
C GLN A 917 -15.97 -2.24 -4.80
N VAL A 918 -14.76 -1.89 -4.35
CA VAL A 918 -14.04 -2.61 -3.30
C VAL A 918 -14.74 -2.42 -1.95
N THR A 919 -14.74 -3.48 -1.13
CA THR A 919 -14.83 -3.34 0.33
C THR A 919 -13.45 -3.66 0.85
N ALA A 920 -12.84 -2.74 1.60
CA ALA A 920 -11.45 -2.88 2.02
C ALA A 920 -11.34 -3.48 3.43
N HIS A 921 -10.19 -4.08 3.70
CA HIS A 921 -9.96 -4.85 4.92
C HIS A 921 -8.58 -4.61 5.52
N TRP A 922 -8.52 -4.62 6.84
CA TRP A 922 -7.27 -4.71 7.60
C TRP A 922 -7.20 -6.03 8.34
N PHE A 923 -6.12 -6.78 8.11
CA PHE A 923 -5.77 -7.97 8.88
C PHE A 923 -4.58 -7.63 9.78
N VAL A 924 -4.84 -7.46 11.07
CA VAL A 924 -3.82 -7.03 12.04
C VAL A 924 -3.73 -7.97 13.23
N LYS A 925 -2.63 -7.90 13.96
CA LYS A 925 -2.51 -8.61 15.24
C LYS A 925 -3.42 -8.01 16.30
N PRO A 926 -3.93 -8.81 17.27
CA PRO A 926 -4.88 -8.32 18.27
C PRO A 926 -4.37 -7.21 19.19
N TYR A 927 -3.05 -7.00 19.25
CA TYR A 927 -2.41 -5.91 19.98
C TYR A 927 -2.23 -4.63 19.12
N MET A 928 -2.62 -4.66 17.85
CA MET A 928 -2.65 -3.50 16.98
C MET A 928 -4.03 -2.86 17.06
N HIS A 929 -4.06 -1.56 17.32
CA HIS A 929 -5.30 -0.79 17.39
C HIS A 929 -5.08 0.62 16.83
N GLY A 930 -6.16 1.22 16.32
CA GLY A 930 -6.11 2.60 15.85
C GLY A 930 -5.91 3.58 17.01
N TYR A 931 -5.37 4.75 16.70
CA TYR A 931 -5.07 5.81 17.65
C TYR A 931 -6.31 6.19 18.45
N MET A 932 -6.16 6.37 19.77
CA MET A 932 -7.27 6.58 20.71
C MET A 932 -8.31 5.43 20.72
N GLY A 933 -7.96 4.24 20.25
CA GLY A 933 -8.87 3.09 20.13
C GLY A 933 -9.86 3.22 18.97
N MET A 934 -9.60 4.10 18.01
CA MET A 934 -10.47 4.38 16.87
C MET A 934 -9.83 3.89 15.58
N ILE A 935 -10.36 2.82 14.99
CA ILE A 935 -9.87 2.31 13.70
C ILE A 935 -10.17 3.27 12.53
N SER A 936 -11.21 4.10 12.68
CA SER A 936 -11.65 5.08 11.67
C SER A 936 -10.62 6.15 11.31
N TRP A 937 -9.48 6.21 11.99
CA TRP A 937 -8.34 7.00 11.54
C TRP A 937 -7.70 6.43 10.27
N GLU A 938 -7.70 5.11 10.12
CA GLU A 938 -7.20 4.39 8.94
C GLU A 938 -8.24 4.32 7.80
N GLU A 939 -9.41 4.95 8.00
CA GLU A 939 -10.51 5.01 7.01
C GLU A 939 -10.51 6.37 6.27
N ASN A 940 -9.36 7.04 6.20
CA ASN A 940 -9.22 8.34 5.57
C ASN A 940 -9.68 8.30 4.09
N PRO A 941 -10.51 9.25 3.62
CA PRO A 941 -10.99 9.27 2.23
C PRO A 941 -9.87 9.27 1.18
N GLY A 942 -8.75 9.95 1.43
CA GLY A 942 -7.61 10.04 0.51
C GLY A 942 -6.70 8.81 0.52
N ILE A 943 -7.10 7.71 1.15
CA ILE A 943 -6.53 6.36 0.96
C ILE A 943 -7.64 5.40 0.48
N GLY A 944 -8.63 5.94 -0.24
CA GLY A 944 -9.79 5.20 -0.71
C GLY A 944 -10.73 4.70 0.38
N GLY A 945 -10.78 5.35 1.56
CA GLY A 945 -11.50 4.81 2.72
C GLY A 945 -10.75 3.65 3.40
N GLY A 946 -9.54 3.34 2.93
CA GLY A 946 -8.54 2.43 3.49
C GLY A 946 -7.95 1.50 2.42
N GLY A 947 -6.74 1.00 2.66
CA GLY A 947 -5.94 0.30 1.65
C GLY A 947 -4.44 0.59 1.79
N ASN A 948 -4.11 1.79 2.29
CA ASN A 948 -2.76 2.20 2.67
C ASN A 948 -2.72 2.56 4.16
N SER A 949 -1.66 2.20 4.86
CA SER A 949 -1.54 2.40 6.31
C SER A 949 -1.01 3.79 6.67
N VAL A 950 -1.66 4.44 7.63
CA VAL A 950 -1.18 5.67 8.25
C VAL A 950 -0.43 5.33 9.55
N TYR A 951 0.86 5.04 9.47
CA TYR A 951 1.59 4.40 10.58
C TYR A 951 1.73 5.22 11.85
N TRP A 952 1.43 6.52 11.84
CA TRP A 952 1.35 7.30 13.07
C TRP A 952 0.00 7.15 13.78
N TRP A 953 -1.05 6.70 13.09
CA TRP A 953 -2.34 6.36 13.69
C TRP A 953 -2.46 4.91 14.14
N TRP A 954 -1.56 4.03 13.71
CA TRP A 954 -1.41 2.72 14.32
C TRP A 954 -0.74 2.77 15.70
N VAL A 955 -1.34 2.06 16.67
CA VAL A 955 -0.78 1.85 18.01
C VAL A 955 -0.57 0.36 18.24
N LYS A 956 0.65 0.03 18.68
CA LYS A 956 1.06 -1.33 19.05
C LYS A 956 1.15 -1.43 20.57
N GLY A 957 0.19 -2.07 21.23
CA GLY A 957 0.05 -2.01 22.69
C GLY A 957 -1.03 -2.90 23.27
#